data_AF-A0A7Y0PNZ1-F1
#
_entry.id   AF-A0A7Y0PNZ1-F1
#
_cell.length_a   1.000
_cell.length_b   1.000
_cell.length_c   1.000
_cell.angle_alpha   90.00
_cell.angle_beta   90.00
_cell.angle_gamma   90.00
#
_symmetry.space_group_name_H-M   'P 1'
#
loop_
_entity.id
_entity.type
_entity.pdbx_description
1 polymer ?
#
loop_
_entity_poly.entity_id
_entity_poly.type
_entity_poly.pdbx_seq_one_letter_code
_entity_poly.pdbx_strand_id
1 'polypeptide(L)'
;MKKCNWKSFFALLLIVSLVFNILPMKEAKAMENITHAETLSIGKEITSSFQADENVKWFMIDPASVVKNATHLEIKLNSTEEMNISVYSSKENAQLGNTFSQYNTVSFIDYAGVIYFPIAWDGPYYIRVDYYSNLEDEEYIDEDEFPETNGDFSLIVKDTKLAPTVEVEEACPVELSMLDTKDNRTLLTQLRTIRDTILSSTENGTNLSSLYYQVSPFLTAKMIFNKTLRQEVLTNLTALKPIFTNLLENGTTSNYKISKNEAKAINNLYAIANEASPAALQTKMEKIAKKIDLSKLEGKTIADIFKTLGASSSTISNKEMNNKFIVKMKAGRTVSSLKNSLGKATAQTINGLEGTEQIADGMFTIELDQGKYTAKSANTLINKMEQAKEVEYIEPVQQYSLLALPSDVSAPYQWSLKNTAQTNGKKGADIQFEKLYQLQQSSNMKQTTIAVLDTGVDASLADFKNKITAGYNFINESTNVYDDNNHGTHVSGIIAAGINNAFSMSGIHSNAKIMPVKILDASGSGDTEQIAKGIKYAVDHGAKVINMSLGGGYSRVLESMLQYAYSKNVTIIAASGNGGYEGLDYPGSSQYVTAVGASNDLDIVADYSSYGKELDLVAPGSNIPSLVPNGNLVLYSGTSMATPHVAAVAGLLLSLNGNLKPKEVEKYLTDTATSIIFKENDNPENEYMEEFPEDFPVDSYPVGFDKVSGWGRLNAYSAFSALQLKAKVAPIYNSTRLLTGTAEQGSVISVKLGSKTYSATTDKNGKFAAEIPLTQTNQLLYIHFSSKDGKASTSIRTTVQNDTKAPSAPTVQKLGDNDVVLKGTSEAFASISATVNGNAIGNGNADLNGKFAIKIKKQKRNTVVSVTATDGAKNKSKATTIKVIDNTPPSVPSVNGTISNKSDKISGKAETGSTVTAKVGKTTLGSAIADKNGKYTIKIKKQKANTKISLTATDKAKNASKQKTITVADKIAPAAPSVNNVTTKTTKITGKAEANATITIKIKNKVLAEGKADNKGVFSIKIKKQKEKTSLNITAKDKAGNVSKTVTKIVKKAK
;
A
#
# COMPACT_ATOMS: atom_id res chain seq x y z
N MET A 1 73.44 59.01 -2.59
CA MET A 1 73.80 58.33 -1.32
C MET A 1 72.53 57.80 -0.65
N LYS A 2 72.64 56.80 0.27
CA LYS A 2 71.75 56.43 1.41
C LYS A 2 70.28 56.95 1.44
N LYS A 3 69.24 56.20 1.85
CA LYS A 3 69.00 54.75 2.16
C LYS A 3 67.48 54.56 2.48
N CYS A 4 66.99 53.31 2.53
CA CYS A 4 65.59 52.87 2.87
C CYS A 4 64.51 53.21 1.81
N ASN A 5 63.63 52.34 1.27
CA ASN A 5 63.16 50.94 1.50
C ASN A 5 61.83 50.78 2.30
N TRP A 6 61.00 49.77 1.93
CA TRP A 6 59.61 49.45 2.39
C TRP A 6 58.51 50.48 1.99
N LYS A 7 57.19 50.17 1.83
CA LYS A 7 56.40 48.90 1.64
C LYS A 7 55.87 48.88 0.17
N SER A 8 55.45 47.82 -0.52
CA SER A 8 55.44 46.34 -0.33
C SER A 8 54.36 45.70 0.58
N PHE A 9 53.16 45.40 0.04
CA PHE A 9 52.07 44.46 0.47
C PHE A 9 50.91 44.56 -0.60
N PHE A 10 49.95 43.64 -0.86
CA PHE A 10 49.51 42.37 -0.22
C PHE A 10 48.60 41.53 -1.14
N ALA A 11 48.40 40.23 -0.83
CA ALA A 11 47.17 39.40 -0.99
C ALA A 11 47.46 37.90 -0.78
N LEU A 12 48.24 37.59 0.26
CA LEU A 12 47.91 36.42 1.07
C LEU A 12 46.61 36.70 1.86
N LEU A 13 45.62 37.36 1.25
CA LEU A 13 44.29 37.66 1.78
C LEU A 13 43.19 37.39 0.72
N LEU A 14 43.49 36.47 -0.19
CA LEU A 14 42.52 35.53 -0.75
C LEU A 14 42.87 34.07 -0.38
N ILE A 15 43.96 33.88 0.37
CA ILE A 15 44.52 32.58 0.79
C ILE A 15 44.74 32.55 2.32
N VAL A 16 45.20 33.65 2.94
CA VAL A 16 45.11 33.91 4.40
C VAL A 16 44.20 35.11 4.67
N SER A 17 43.15 35.22 3.85
CA SER A 17 41.86 35.73 4.33
C SER A 17 41.10 34.63 5.02
N LEU A 18 41.72 33.47 5.31
CA LEU A 18 41.02 32.25 5.66
C LEU A 18 41.68 31.45 6.81
N VAL A 19 42.48 32.09 7.72
CA VAL A 19 42.83 31.56 9.08
C VAL A 19 43.21 32.68 10.16
N PHE A 20 42.61 32.73 11.38
CA PHE A 20 42.53 33.80 12.46
C PHE A 20 43.80 34.49 13.07
N ASN A 21 43.53 35.48 13.97
CA ASN A 21 43.98 35.65 15.39
C ASN A 21 44.37 34.31 16.15
N ILE A 22 44.70 34.19 17.44
CA ILE A 22 44.58 35.00 18.68
C ILE A 22 45.87 34.83 19.53
N LEU A 23 46.20 35.78 20.40
CA LEU A 23 46.79 35.54 21.75
C LEU A 23 46.39 36.75 22.65
N PRO A 24 46.42 36.63 24.00
CA PRO A 24 45.41 37.26 24.83
C PRO A 24 45.59 38.77 25.01
N MET A 25 44.50 39.51 24.77
CA MET A 25 44.11 40.56 25.70
C MET A 25 43.18 39.95 26.76
N LYS A 26 43.12 40.60 27.93
CA LYS A 26 42.36 40.13 29.10
C LYS A 26 40.86 40.04 28.79
N GLU A 27 40.14 39.33 29.68
CA GLU A 27 38.69 39.41 29.81
C GLU A 27 38.22 40.87 29.81
N ALA A 28 37.53 41.30 28.75
CA ALA A 28 36.95 42.62 28.62
C ALA A 28 35.79 42.59 27.60
N LYS A 29 34.56 42.44 28.12
CA LYS A 29 33.30 42.92 27.52
C LYS A 29 32.99 42.60 26.03
N ALA A 30 32.98 41.31 25.67
CA ALA A 30 32.28 40.84 24.46
C ALA A 30 31.46 39.54 24.66
N MET A 31 31.49 38.96 25.87
CA MET A 31 30.55 37.89 26.30
C MET A 31 29.27 38.44 26.96
N GLU A 32 29.29 39.72 27.33
CA GLU A 32 28.11 40.56 27.48
C GLU A 32 27.63 40.87 26.04
N ASN A 33 26.37 40.67 25.60
CA ASN A 33 25.15 40.46 26.36
C ASN A 33 24.02 39.66 25.63
N ILE A 34 24.31 38.57 24.89
CA ILE A 34 23.25 37.69 24.32
C ILE A 34 22.26 37.17 25.39
N THR A 35 22.69 37.07 26.66
CA THR A 35 21.83 36.72 27.81
C THR A 35 20.82 37.80 28.20
N HIS A 36 21.01 39.03 27.73
CA HIS A 36 20.17 40.21 27.99
C HIS A 36 19.56 40.76 26.68
N ALA A 37 19.43 39.92 25.64
CA ALA A 37 18.79 40.31 24.39
C ALA A 37 17.34 40.77 24.65
N GLU A 38 16.94 41.94 24.13
CA GLU A 38 15.61 42.49 24.40
C GLU A 38 14.52 41.70 23.66
N THR A 39 13.46 41.32 24.38
CA THR A 39 12.34 40.56 23.82
C THR A 39 11.42 41.48 23.02
N LEU A 40 11.41 41.31 21.70
CA LEU A 40 10.51 42.02 20.81
C LEU A 40 9.08 41.46 20.88
N SER A 41 8.14 42.14 20.22
CA SER A 41 6.77 41.67 20.06
C SER A 41 6.30 41.95 18.63
N ILE A 42 5.76 40.93 17.96
CA ILE A 42 5.28 41.06 16.58
C ILE A 42 4.20 42.15 16.47
N GLY A 43 4.32 42.99 15.44
CA GLY A 43 3.46 44.15 15.21
C GLY A 43 3.82 45.40 16.02
N LYS A 44 4.75 45.33 16.98
CA LYS A 44 5.20 46.47 17.78
C LYS A 44 6.54 46.99 17.24
N GLU A 45 6.58 48.26 16.87
CA GLU A 45 7.83 48.99 16.63
C GLU A 45 8.48 49.37 17.97
N ILE A 46 9.81 49.28 18.03
CA ILE A 46 10.64 49.90 19.07
C ILE A 46 11.53 50.98 18.44
N THR A 47 11.92 51.96 19.26
CA THR A 47 12.96 52.93 18.93
C THR A 47 14.07 52.76 19.96
N SER A 48 15.32 52.74 19.51
CA SER A 48 16.50 52.54 20.36
C SER A 48 17.65 53.39 19.84
N SER A 49 18.59 53.70 20.74
CA SER A 49 19.82 54.42 20.47
C SER A 49 20.99 53.66 21.08
N PHE A 50 22.17 53.77 20.48
CA PHE A 50 23.40 53.20 20.99
C PHE A 50 24.03 54.12 22.05
N GLN A 51 24.55 53.54 23.13
CA GLN A 51 25.35 54.27 24.11
C GLN A 51 26.80 54.43 23.62
N ALA A 52 27.55 55.39 24.16
CA ALA A 52 28.89 55.74 23.69
C ALA A 52 29.96 54.62 23.82
N ASP A 53 29.70 53.53 24.54
CA ASP A 53 30.53 52.32 24.62
C ASP A 53 29.83 51.05 24.05
N GLU A 54 28.71 51.21 23.33
CA GLU A 54 27.86 50.13 22.83
C GLU A 54 27.81 50.14 21.29
N ASN A 55 28.38 49.12 20.64
CA ASN A 55 28.39 48.99 19.17
C ASN A 55 27.50 47.84 18.66
N VAL A 56 26.93 47.02 19.55
CA VAL A 56 26.14 45.83 19.18
C VAL A 56 24.95 45.67 20.12
N LYS A 57 23.73 45.69 19.57
CA LYS A 57 22.50 45.34 20.29
C LYS A 57 21.98 43.98 19.85
N TRP A 58 21.49 43.24 20.83
CA TRP A 58 20.84 41.95 20.63
C TRP A 58 19.38 42.03 21.01
N PHE A 59 18.54 41.45 20.16
CA PHE A 59 17.11 41.29 20.36
C PHE A 59 16.76 39.81 20.17
N MET A 60 15.64 39.37 20.74
CA MET A 60 15.07 38.06 20.46
C MET A 60 13.58 38.15 20.18
N ILE A 61 13.09 37.28 19.29
CA ILE A 61 11.66 37.16 18.96
C ILE A 61 11.23 35.70 18.96
N ASP A 62 10.07 35.44 19.57
CA ASP A 62 9.40 34.13 19.57
C ASP A 62 8.32 34.11 18.46
N PRO A 63 8.43 33.24 17.44
CA PRO A 63 7.44 33.13 16.37
C PRO A 63 6.18 32.35 16.76
N ALA A 64 6.12 31.71 17.94
CA ALA A 64 5.05 30.77 18.32
C ALA A 64 3.63 31.38 18.33
N SER A 65 3.52 32.70 18.42
CA SER A 65 2.24 33.43 18.33
C SER A 65 1.66 33.49 16.91
N VAL A 66 2.50 33.38 15.86
CA VAL A 66 2.11 33.60 14.45
C VAL A 66 2.41 32.43 13.51
N VAL A 67 3.21 31.45 13.96
CA VAL A 67 3.63 30.24 13.21
C VAL A 67 2.50 29.54 12.42
N LYS A 68 1.28 29.50 12.95
CA LYS A 68 0.11 28.88 12.28
C LYS A 68 -0.43 29.66 11.07
N ASN A 69 -0.15 30.96 10.98
CA ASN A 69 -0.77 31.88 10.04
C ASN A 69 0.22 32.45 9.02
N ALA A 70 1.47 32.68 9.45
CA ALA A 70 2.53 33.30 8.69
C ALA A 70 3.63 32.30 8.31
N THR A 71 4.30 32.57 7.19
CA THR A 71 5.46 31.79 6.72
C THR A 71 6.78 32.38 7.17
N HIS A 72 6.78 33.69 7.42
CA HIS A 72 7.98 34.52 7.56
C HIS A 72 7.72 35.63 8.57
N LEU A 73 8.80 36.14 9.16
CA LEU A 73 8.84 37.42 9.84
C LEU A 73 9.48 38.46 8.91
N GLU A 74 8.76 39.55 8.62
CA GLU A 74 9.32 40.78 8.05
C GLU A 74 9.99 41.55 9.18
N ILE A 75 11.32 41.54 9.20
CA ILE A 75 12.16 42.24 10.18
C ILE A 75 12.72 43.47 9.48
N LYS A 76 12.30 44.67 9.93
CA LYS A 76 12.66 45.95 9.30
C LYS A 76 13.38 46.85 10.30
N LEU A 77 14.64 47.16 9.98
CA LEU A 77 15.43 48.22 10.58
C LEU A 77 15.23 49.52 9.77
N ASN A 78 15.22 50.66 10.45
CA ASN A 78 15.41 51.99 9.85
C ASN A 78 16.43 52.74 10.73
N SER A 79 17.50 53.24 10.15
CA SER A 79 18.52 54.06 10.82
C SER A 79 18.86 55.30 10.00
N THR A 80 19.35 56.37 10.64
CA THR A 80 19.95 57.50 9.92
C THR A 80 21.37 57.17 9.47
N GLU A 81 22.11 56.45 10.32
CA GLU A 81 23.49 56.02 10.09
C GLU A 81 23.60 54.60 9.49
N GLU A 82 24.77 54.25 8.96
CA GLU A 82 25.05 52.89 8.48
C GLU A 82 25.05 51.88 9.63
N MET A 83 24.11 50.93 9.57
CA MET A 83 23.96 49.83 10.54
C MET A 83 23.72 48.51 9.81
N ASN A 84 24.33 47.43 10.32
CA ASN A 84 24.08 46.08 9.82
C ASN A 84 23.03 45.41 10.69
N ILE A 85 22.08 44.68 10.08
CA ILE A 85 21.15 43.80 10.77
C ILE A 85 21.37 42.35 10.31
N SER A 86 21.45 41.43 11.27
CA SER A 86 21.59 39.98 11.02
C SER A 86 20.62 39.18 11.88
N VAL A 87 20.03 38.12 11.32
CA VAL A 87 19.02 37.28 12.01
C VAL A 87 19.47 35.83 12.05
N TYR A 88 19.34 35.19 13.21
CA TYR A 88 19.84 33.86 13.52
C TYR A 88 18.72 32.94 14.01
N SER A 89 18.65 31.72 13.47
CA SER A 89 17.58 30.73 13.77
C SER A 89 17.61 30.15 15.18
N SER A 90 18.73 30.28 15.90
CA SER A 90 18.89 29.77 17.25
C SER A 90 19.94 30.57 18.03
N LYS A 91 19.95 30.40 19.35
CA LYS A 91 20.98 30.99 20.23
C LYS A 91 22.39 30.48 19.90
N GLU A 92 22.51 29.20 19.55
CA GLU A 92 23.76 28.56 19.15
C GLU A 92 24.32 29.21 17.87
N ASN A 93 23.46 29.39 16.86
CA ASN A 93 23.82 30.07 15.62
C ASN A 93 24.18 31.55 15.85
N ALA A 94 23.46 32.24 16.74
CA ALA A 94 23.80 33.61 17.15
C ALA A 94 25.16 33.72 17.86
N GLN A 95 25.48 32.77 18.74
CA GLN A 95 26.76 32.71 19.45
C GLN A 95 27.94 32.35 18.53
N LEU A 96 27.70 31.57 17.48
CA LEU A 96 28.70 31.21 16.47
C LEU A 96 28.82 32.24 15.33
N GLY A 97 27.85 33.16 15.20
CA GLY A 97 27.74 34.07 14.06
C GLY A 97 27.25 33.41 12.75
N ASN A 98 26.67 32.22 12.84
CA ASN A 98 26.24 31.41 11.70
C ASN A 98 24.83 31.83 11.22
N THR A 99 24.74 32.55 10.10
CA THR A 99 23.48 32.72 9.37
C THR A 99 23.70 32.76 7.86
N PHE A 100 22.62 32.57 7.10
CA PHE A 100 22.64 32.63 5.64
C PHE A 100 22.72 34.08 5.14
N SER A 101 23.29 34.27 3.96
CA SER A 101 23.57 35.61 3.40
C SER A 101 22.32 36.49 3.23
N GLN A 102 21.16 35.91 2.89
CA GLN A 102 19.90 36.65 2.77
C GLN A 102 19.31 37.11 4.13
N TYR A 103 19.88 36.67 5.25
CA TYR A 103 19.50 37.07 6.61
C TYR A 103 20.53 38.02 7.24
N ASN A 104 21.27 38.74 6.39
CA ASN A 104 22.14 39.85 6.73
C ASN A 104 21.92 40.98 5.69
N THR A 105 21.68 42.21 6.15
CA THR A 105 21.55 43.38 5.28
C THR A 105 21.91 44.67 6.03
N VAL A 106 21.93 45.81 5.34
CA VAL A 106 22.27 47.12 5.88
C VAL A 106 21.06 48.05 5.93
N SER A 107 21.10 49.06 6.80
CA SER A 107 20.20 50.21 6.82
C SER A 107 21.01 51.49 6.95
N PHE A 108 20.54 52.58 6.35
CA PHE A 108 21.10 53.94 6.41
C PHE A 108 20.04 54.95 5.97
N ILE A 109 20.36 56.24 5.94
CA ILE A 109 19.43 57.31 5.50
C ILE A 109 18.70 56.96 4.18
N ASP A 110 17.37 57.11 4.21
CA ASP A 110 16.41 56.71 3.14
C ASP A 110 16.42 55.22 2.72
N TYR A 111 17.23 54.35 3.34
CA TYR A 111 17.30 52.92 3.05
C TYR A 111 17.05 52.03 4.29
N ALA A 112 15.89 51.40 4.32
CA ALA A 112 15.50 50.47 5.38
C ALA A 112 16.03 49.05 5.14
N GLY A 113 16.77 48.51 6.12
CA GLY A 113 17.22 47.12 6.11
C GLY A 113 16.05 46.17 6.38
N VAL A 114 15.58 45.46 5.34
CA VAL A 114 14.47 44.49 5.42
C VAL A 114 14.97 43.07 5.23
N ILE A 115 14.63 42.18 6.16
CA ILE A 115 14.89 40.74 6.11
C ILE A 115 13.55 39.99 6.21
N TYR A 116 13.32 39.04 5.32
CA TYR A 116 12.22 38.08 5.41
C TYR A 116 12.73 36.76 5.97
N PHE A 117 12.63 36.55 7.28
CA PHE A 117 13.17 35.38 7.96
C PHE A 117 12.12 34.26 8.07
N PRO A 118 12.35 33.04 7.55
CA PRO A 118 11.34 31.98 7.53
C PRO A 118 11.07 31.42 8.92
N ILE A 119 9.80 31.08 9.18
CA ILE A 119 9.37 30.45 10.42
C ILE A 119 9.55 28.93 10.27
N ALA A 120 10.82 28.50 10.32
CA ALA A 120 11.23 27.12 10.01
C ALA A 120 11.92 26.38 11.18
N TRP A 121 12.19 27.07 12.29
CA TRP A 121 12.79 26.51 13.51
C TRP A 121 11.93 26.84 14.74
N ASP A 122 12.05 26.08 15.84
CA ASP A 122 11.24 26.27 17.05
C ASP A 122 11.39 27.67 17.70
N GLY A 123 12.54 28.32 17.51
CA GLY A 123 12.86 29.62 18.11
C GLY A 123 13.37 29.54 19.57
N PRO A 124 13.51 30.69 20.25
CA PRO A 124 13.38 32.04 19.70
C PRO A 124 14.48 32.36 18.70
N TYR A 125 14.19 33.25 17.76
CA TYR A 125 15.18 33.78 16.80
C TYR A 125 15.88 34.99 17.41
N TYR A 126 17.16 35.17 17.07
CA TYR A 126 17.99 36.24 17.60
C TYR A 126 18.30 37.23 16.49
N ILE A 127 18.13 38.51 16.77
CA ILE A 127 18.42 39.61 15.85
C ILE A 127 19.57 40.41 16.44
N ARG A 128 20.57 40.70 15.61
CA ARG A 128 21.74 41.52 15.93
C ARG A 128 21.66 42.79 15.12
N VAL A 129 21.87 43.93 15.77
CA VAL A 129 22.10 45.22 15.10
C VAL A 129 23.50 45.68 15.48
N ASP A 130 24.37 45.85 14.49
CA ASP A 130 25.72 46.41 14.65
C ASP A 130 25.74 47.85 14.16
N TYR A 131 26.23 48.77 14.98
CA TYR A 131 26.49 50.16 14.62
C TYR A 131 27.99 50.43 14.56
N TYR A 132 28.42 51.12 13.51
CA TYR A 132 29.81 51.51 13.28
C TYR A 132 29.88 53.04 13.25
N SER A 133 30.21 53.65 14.38
CA SER A 133 30.45 55.09 14.44
C SER A 133 31.67 55.47 13.59
N ASN A 134 31.51 56.49 12.74
CA ASN A 134 32.57 57.01 11.88
C ASN A 134 33.57 57.85 12.70
N LEU A 135 34.44 57.19 13.45
CA LEU A 135 35.48 57.77 14.30
C LEU A 135 36.88 57.51 13.73
N GLU A 136 37.13 57.84 12.46
CA GLU A 136 38.47 57.72 11.84
C GLU A 136 38.75 58.74 10.70
N ASP A 137 38.06 59.90 10.70
CA ASP A 137 38.40 61.09 9.87
C ASP A 137 39.12 62.15 10.73
N GLU A 138 40.32 61.82 11.24
CA GLU A 138 41.08 62.64 12.20
C GLU A 138 41.95 63.76 11.56
N GLU A 139 41.51 64.37 10.45
CA GLU A 139 42.15 65.56 9.84
C GLU A 139 41.12 66.66 9.49
N TYR A 140 41.23 67.80 10.20
CA TYR A 140 40.56 69.10 9.95
C TYR A 140 39.05 69.27 10.28
N ILE A 141 38.69 69.21 11.56
CA ILE A 141 37.54 69.94 12.14
C ILE A 141 37.99 70.61 13.46
N ASP A 142 37.51 71.81 13.76
CA ASP A 142 37.80 72.54 15.01
C ASP A 142 37.08 71.92 16.24
N GLU A 143 37.54 72.22 17.47
CA GLU A 143 37.13 71.51 18.71
C GLU A 143 35.69 71.82 19.24
N ASP A 144 34.89 72.64 18.56
CA ASP A 144 33.53 73.03 18.97
C ASP A 144 32.45 72.49 18.01
N GLU A 145 31.36 71.93 18.57
CA GLU A 145 30.16 71.36 17.88
C GLU A 145 30.33 70.04 17.08
N PHE A 146 30.79 68.96 17.74
CA PHE A 146 30.28 67.63 17.40
C PHE A 146 28.88 67.42 18.03
N PRO A 147 27.82 67.15 17.24
CA PRO A 147 26.57 66.63 17.80
C PRO A 147 26.75 65.19 18.26
N GLU A 148 26.18 64.82 19.41
CA GLU A 148 26.18 63.43 19.90
C GLU A 148 25.32 62.55 18.98
N THR A 149 25.95 61.89 18.00
CA THR A 149 25.29 60.95 17.07
C THR A 149 24.97 59.64 17.80
N ASN A 150 23.86 59.62 18.54
CA ASN A 150 23.42 58.50 19.39
C ASN A 150 23.04 57.21 18.64
N GLY A 151 23.28 57.10 17.34
CA GLY A 151 22.97 55.90 16.55
C GLY A 151 21.48 55.52 16.64
N ASP A 152 20.59 56.48 16.44
CA ASP A 152 19.14 56.25 16.55
C ASP A 152 18.62 55.33 15.45
N PHE A 153 17.79 54.35 15.83
CA PHE A 153 17.09 53.47 14.90
C PHE A 153 15.69 53.07 15.39
N SER A 154 14.83 52.68 14.45
CA SER A 154 13.61 51.92 14.74
C SER A 154 13.70 50.49 14.21
N LEU A 155 13.17 49.54 14.98
CA LEU A 155 13.10 48.14 14.64
C LEU A 155 11.67 47.64 14.82
N ILE A 156 11.10 47.07 13.77
CA ILE A 156 9.79 46.40 13.82
C ILE A 156 9.89 45.00 13.23
N VAL A 157 9.21 44.05 13.88
CA VAL A 157 9.01 42.69 13.37
C VAL A 157 7.52 42.51 13.11
N LYS A 158 7.15 42.11 11.89
CA LYS A 158 5.77 41.76 11.50
C LYS A 158 5.71 40.33 11.03
N ASP A 159 4.57 39.68 11.17
CA ASP A 159 4.30 38.41 10.51
C ASP A 159 3.89 38.63 9.04
N THR A 160 4.32 37.74 8.15
CA THR A 160 3.99 37.85 6.72
C THR A 160 3.90 36.49 6.03
N LYS A 161 3.19 36.47 4.90
CA LYS A 161 2.95 35.27 4.08
C LYS A 161 3.51 35.44 2.68
N LEU A 162 4.63 34.80 2.44
CA LEU A 162 5.28 34.69 1.13
C LEU A 162 4.90 33.35 0.48
N ALA A 163 4.87 33.32 -0.85
CA ALA A 163 4.77 32.07 -1.59
C ALA A 163 6.16 31.40 -1.68
N PRO A 164 6.21 30.06 -1.87
CA PRO A 164 7.45 29.37 -2.23
C PRO A 164 8.12 30.01 -3.45
N THR A 165 9.43 30.23 -3.38
CA THR A 165 10.21 30.83 -4.48
C THR A 165 10.53 29.77 -5.55
N VAL A 166 10.75 30.22 -6.78
CA VAL A 166 11.51 29.42 -7.76
C VAL A 166 12.99 29.71 -7.52
N GLU A 167 13.83 28.67 -7.51
CA GLU A 167 15.27 28.88 -7.42
C GLU A 167 15.79 29.57 -8.69
N VAL A 168 16.29 30.79 -8.51
CA VAL A 168 17.19 31.43 -9.45
C VAL A 168 18.59 31.20 -8.87
N GLU A 169 19.55 30.75 -9.68
CA GLU A 169 20.93 30.55 -9.21
C GLU A 169 21.41 31.80 -8.46
N GLU A 170 21.73 31.69 -7.16
CA GLU A 170 22.20 32.82 -6.34
C GLU A 170 23.65 33.21 -6.69
N ALA A 171 23.82 33.73 -7.91
CA ALA A 171 25.07 34.34 -8.35
C ALA A 171 25.23 35.69 -7.64
N CYS A 172 26.27 35.80 -6.82
CA CYS A 172 26.61 37.06 -6.15
C CYS A 172 26.83 38.17 -7.20
N PRO A 173 26.48 39.45 -6.93
CA PRO A 173 26.73 40.54 -7.88
C PRO A 173 28.19 40.69 -8.32
N VAL A 174 29.16 40.22 -7.53
CA VAL A 174 30.57 40.04 -7.96
C VAL A 174 30.67 39.02 -9.09
N GLU A 175 30.10 37.84 -8.89
CA GLU A 175 30.23 36.68 -9.77
C GLU A 175 29.49 36.91 -11.08
N LEU A 176 28.28 37.51 -11.03
CA LEU A 176 27.55 38.01 -12.21
C LEU A 176 28.42 38.92 -13.10
N SER A 177 29.37 39.66 -12.52
CA SER A 177 30.28 40.53 -13.27
C SER A 177 31.45 39.82 -13.97
N MET A 178 31.65 38.51 -13.72
CA MET A 178 32.81 37.71 -14.15
C MET A 178 32.50 36.51 -15.06
N LEU A 179 31.22 36.26 -15.38
CA LEU A 179 30.74 35.02 -16.02
C LEU A 179 31.10 34.79 -17.52
N ASP A 180 31.79 35.75 -18.15
CA ASP A 180 32.00 35.82 -19.61
C ASP A 180 32.82 34.67 -20.23
N THR A 181 33.54 33.86 -19.45
CA THR A 181 34.34 32.73 -19.98
C THR A 181 34.20 31.44 -19.18
N LYS A 182 34.50 30.30 -19.82
CA LYS A 182 34.49 28.97 -19.19
C LYS A 182 35.61 28.82 -18.15
N ASP A 183 36.80 29.37 -18.41
CA ASP A 183 37.92 29.35 -17.46
C ASP A 183 37.65 30.18 -16.21
N ASN A 184 36.97 31.33 -16.33
CA ASN A 184 36.56 32.14 -15.18
C ASN A 184 35.64 31.35 -14.25
N ARG A 185 34.70 30.58 -14.80
CA ARG A 185 33.79 29.72 -14.01
C ARG A 185 34.55 28.64 -13.25
N THR A 186 35.48 27.94 -13.91
CA THR A 186 36.36 26.96 -13.24
C THR A 186 37.18 27.60 -12.12
N LEU A 187 37.71 28.81 -12.32
CA LEU A 187 38.46 29.55 -11.30
C LEU A 187 37.58 29.93 -10.09
N LEU A 188 36.34 30.37 -10.32
CA LEU A 188 35.36 30.67 -9.28
C LEU A 188 34.95 29.40 -8.50
N THR A 189 34.73 28.27 -9.19
CA THR A 189 34.49 26.97 -8.53
C THR A 189 35.67 26.59 -7.63
N GLN A 190 36.91 26.67 -8.12
CA GLN A 190 38.09 26.36 -7.31
C GLN A 190 38.17 27.26 -6.05
N LEU A 191 37.90 28.57 -6.19
CA LEU A 191 37.88 29.52 -5.05
C LEU A 191 36.79 29.19 -4.02
N ARG A 192 35.55 28.88 -4.48
CA ARG A 192 34.46 28.44 -3.60
C ARG A 192 34.84 27.15 -2.86
N THR A 193 35.28 26.11 -3.56
CA THR A 193 35.68 24.83 -2.94
C THR A 193 36.81 25.01 -1.93
N ILE A 194 37.79 25.88 -2.18
CA ILE A 194 38.86 26.21 -1.23
C ILE A 194 38.29 26.81 0.07
N ARG A 195 37.42 27.83 -0.04
CA ARG A 195 36.70 28.44 1.10
C ARG A 195 35.89 27.41 1.88
N ASP A 196 35.13 26.58 1.16
CA ASP A 196 34.07 25.74 1.72
C ASP A 196 34.55 24.40 2.28
N THR A 197 35.72 23.91 1.86
CA THR A 197 36.25 22.59 2.30
C THR A 197 37.49 22.67 3.18
N ILE A 198 38.46 23.53 2.84
CA ILE A 198 39.78 23.53 3.51
C ILE A 198 39.77 24.45 4.74
N LEU A 199 38.91 25.46 4.74
CA LEU A 199 39.10 26.66 5.55
C LEU A 199 37.99 26.76 6.61
N SER A 200 36.74 26.57 6.18
CA SER A 200 35.63 26.12 7.04
C SER A 200 35.98 24.95 8.00
N SER A 201 36.93 24.08 7.62
CA SER A 201 37.36 22.92 8.42
C SER A 201 38.08 23.28 9.72
N THR A 202 38.44 24.56 9.87
CA THR A 202 39.17 25.10 11.01
C THR A 202 38.33 26.16 11.69
N GLU A 203 38.27 26.19 13.04
CA GLU A 203 37.73 27.36 13.77
C GLU A 203 38.28 28.63 13.11
N ASN A 204 39.60 28.64 12.99
CA ASN A 204 40.32 29.81 12.57
C ASN A 204 40.04 30.21 11.11
N GLY A 205 39.42 29.41 10.23
CA GLY A 205 39.05 29.89 8.91
C GLY A 205 37.80 30.78 8.87
N THR A 206 36.87 30.59 9.80
CA THR A 206 35.48 31.08 9.67
C THR A 206 35.32 32.60 9.80
N ASN A 207 35.85 33.27 10.83
CA ASN A 207 35.94 34.74 10.92
C ASN A 207 36.67 35.39 9.73
N LEU A 208 37.45 34.62 8.98
CA LEU A 208 38.26 35.17 7.91
C LEU A 208 37.56 34.99 6.55
N SER A 209 36.81 33.90 6.34
CA SER A 209 35.65 33.90 5.43
C SER A 209 34.74 35.10 5.74
N SER A 210 34.45 35.37 7.02
CA SER A 210 33.65 36.52 7.45
C SER A 210 34.31 37.87 7.11
N LEU A 211 35.64 38.01 7.23
CA LEU A 211 36.34 39.22 6.76
C LEU A 211 36.26 39.39 5.25
N TYR A 212 36.34 38.30 4.47
CA TYR A 212 36.06 38.33 3.03
C TYR A 212 34.63 38.81 2.75
N TYR A 213 33.62 38.33 3.49
CA TYR A 213 32.23 38.81 3.36
C TYR A 213 32.02 40.25 3.85
N GLN A 214 32.79 40.74 4.83
CA GLN A 214 32.79 42.14 5.26
C GLN A 214 33.40 43.07 4.19
N VAL A 215 34.46 42.64 3.51
CA VAL A 215 35.14 43.41 2.45
C VAL A 215 34.38 43.36 1.11
N SER A 216 33.69 42.25 0.83
CA SER A 216 33.07 41.99 -0.48
C SER A 216 32.08 43.06 -0.94
N PRO A 217 31.11 43.57 -0.16
CA PRO A 217 30.16 44.59 -0.60
C PRO A 217 30.83 45.86 -1.14
N PHE A 218 31.84 46.38 -0.44
CA PHE A 218 32.53 47.61 -0.83
C PHE A 218 33.39 47.42 -2.10
N LEU A 219 34.08 46.27 -2.20
CA LEU A 219 34.78 45.89 -3.43
C LEU A 219 33.81 45.66 -4.61
N THR A 220 32.64 45.09 -4.35
CA THR A 220 31.56 44.92 -5.35
C THR A 220 31.10 46.27 -5.88
N ALA A 221 30.79 47.22 -4.99
CA ALA A 221 30.33 48.56 -5.36
C ALA A 221 31.34 49.28 -6.28
N LYS A 222 32.64 49.21 -5.98
CA LYS A 222 33.68 49.78 -6.85
C LYS A 222 33.85 49.02 -8.17
N MET A 223 33.71 47.69 -8.19
CA MET A 223 33.82 46.87 -9.42
C MET A 223 32.60 46.94 -10.36
N ILE A 224 31.40 47.24 -9.85
CA ILE A 224 30.18 47.39 -10.69
C ILE A 224 30.38 48.50 -11.73
N PHE A 225 30.92 49.65 -11.31
CA PHE A 225 31.08 50.82 -12.17
C PHE A 225 32.48 50.94 -12.83
N ASN A 226 33.51 50.27 -12.30
CA ASN A 226 34.87 50.33 -12.86
C ASN A 226 35.27 49.04 -13.62
N LYS A 227 35.16 49.09 -14.96
CA LYS A 227 35.53 47.99 -15.86
C LYS A 227 37.03 47.66 -15.85
N THR A 228 37.89 48.68 -15.68
CA THR A 228 39.36 48.49 -15.63
C THR A 228 39.77 47.72 -14.38
N LEU A 229 39.23 48.13 -13.22
CA LEU A 229 39.45 47.46 -11.94
C LEU A 229 39.03 45.99 -11.99
N ARG A 230 37.87 45.70 -12.60
CA ARG A 230 37.36 44.34 -12.79
C ARG A 230 38.30 43.47 -13.63
N GLN A 231 38.85 44.02 -14.71
CA GLN A 231 39.83 43.33 -15.55
C GLN A 231 41.16 43.09 -14.81
N GLU A 232 41.59 44.03 -13.97
CA GLU A 232 42.80 43.90 -13.16
C GLU A 232 42.64 42.84 -12.06
N VAL A 233 41.51 42.82 -11.35
CA VAL A 233 41.17 41.74 -10.40
C VAL A 233 41.20 40.37 -11.08
N LEU A 234 40.52 40.22 -12.22
CA LEU A 234 40.48 38.96 -12.97
C LEU A 234 41.88 38.51 -13.43
N THR A 235 42.71 39.45 -13.91
CA THR A 235 44.07 39.17 -14.38
C THR A 235 44.96 38.66 -13.24
N ASN A 236 44.87 39.27 -12.05
CA ASN A 236 45.64 38.83 -10.89
C ASN A 236 45.11 37.51 -10.30
N LEU A 237 43.79 37.31 -10.21
CA LEU A 237 43.19 36.04 -9.76
C LEU A 237 43.61 34.86 -10.65
N THR A 238 43.61 35.05 -11.97
CA THR A 238 43.98 34.00 -12.95
C THR A 238 45.42 33.51 -12.74
N ALA A 239 46.33 34.40 -12.34
CA ALA A 239 47.72 34.06 -12.07
C ALA A 239 47.95 33.19 -10.80
N LEU A 240 46.92 32.97 -9.98
CA LEU A 240 46.99 32.16 -8.74
C LEU A 240 46.41 30.75 -8.88
N LYS A 241 45.92 30.38 -10.08
CA LYS A 241 45.38 29.04 -10.41
C LYS A 241 46.27 27.86 -9.99
N PRO A 242 47.63 27.91 -10.03
CA PRO A 242 48.46 26.80 -9.56
C PRO A 242 48.40 26.59 -8.04
N ILE A 243 48.44 27.68 -7.25
CA ILE A 243 48.24 27.63 -5.78
C ILE A 243 46.86 27.06 -5.47
N PHE A 244 45.80 27.54 -6.13
CA PHE A 244 44.44 27.06 -5.89
C PHE A 244 44.32 25.55 -6.17
N THR A 245 44.89 25.09 -7.29
CA THR A 245 44.88 23.67 -7.65
C THR A 245 45.62 22.83 -6.61
N ASN A 246 46.83 23.22 -6.19
CA ASN A 246 47.58 22.40 -5.24
C ASN A 246 47.04 22.47 -3.80
N LEU A 247 46.41 23.59 -3.41
CA LEU A 247 45.70 23.72 -2.14
C LEU A 247 44.50 22.75 -2.10
N LEU A 248 43.72 22.64 -3.18
CA LEU A 248 42.64 21.65 -3.31
C LEU A 248 43.14 20.20 -3.23
N GLU A 249 44.28 19.91 -3.86
CA GLU A 249 44.88 18.55 -3.86
C GLU A 249 45.44 18.12 -2.49
N ASN A 250 45.96 19.06 -1.68
CA ASN A 250 46.81 18.74 -0.52
C ASN A 250 46.39 19.42 0.81
N GLY A 251 45.32 20.22 0.80
CA GLY A 251 44.77 20.88 1.97
C GLY A 251 45.75 21.80 2.71
N THR A 252 45.50 22.01 4.00
CA THR A 252 46.30 22.88 4.89
C THR A 252 47.74 22.38 5.13
N THR A 253 48.10 21.19 4.62
CA THR A 253 49.42 20.55 4.75
C THR A 253 50.24 20.60 3.44
N SER A 254 49.80 21.34 2.41
CA SER A 254 50.52 21.49 1.13
C SER A 254 51.95 22.04 1.29
N ASN A 255 52.92 21.35 0.68
CA ASN A 255 54.32 21.79 0.63
C ASN A 255 54.65 22.70 -0.58
N TYR A 256 53.64 23.15 -1.35
CA TYR A 256 53.83 23.98 -2.54
C TYR A 256 54.45 25.34 -2.20
N LYS A 257 55.38 25.81 -3.03
CA LYS A 257 56.12 27.06 -2.82
C LYS A 257 55.62 28.17 -3.74
N ILE A 258 55.20 29.28 -3.14
CA ILE A 258 54.69 30.46 -3.87
C ILE A 258 55.81 31.05 -4.75
N SER A 259 55.56 31.15 -6.06
CA SER A 259 56.50 31.73 -7.02
C SER A 259 56.50 33.27 -6.97
N LYS A 260 57.47 33.89 -7.67
CA LYS A 260 57.58 35.35 -7.77
C LYS A 260 56.38 36.02 -8.46
N ASN A 261 55.84 35.38 -9.50
CA ASN A 261 54.71 35.93 -10.25
C ASN A 261 53.41 35.80 -9.45
N GLU A 262 53.21 34.66 -8.79
CA GLU A 262 52.10 34.48 -7.85
C GLU A 262 52.22 35.46 -6.70
N ALA A 263 53.39 35.59 -6.07
CA ALA A 263 53.64 36.57 -5.01
C ALA A 263 53.37 38.01 -5.47
N LYS A 264 53.56 38.36 -6.75
CA LYS A 264 53.21 39.67 -7.30
C LYS A 264 51.70 39.82 -7.54
N ALA A 265 51.06 38.84 -8.18
CA ALA A 265 49.62 38.85 -8.44
C ALA A 265 48.80 38.81 -7.15
N ILE A 266 49.31 38.09 -6.15
CA ILE A 266 49.04 38.28 -4.73
C ILE A 266 49.21 39.77 -4.41
N ASN A 267 50.43 40.32 -4.33
CA ASN A 267 50.67 41.69 -3.83
C ASN A 267 49.86 42.84 -4.50
N ASN A 268 49.27 42.64 -5.67
CA ASN A 268 48.36 43.59 -6.32
C ASN A 268 46.92 43.57 -5.76
N LEU A 269 46.36 42.38 -5.45
CA LEU A 269 44.95 42.23 -5.05
C LEU A 269 44.62 42.90 -3.70
N TYR A 270 45.62 43.24 -2.89
CA TYR A 270 45.47 44.11 -1.72
C TYR A 270 44.98 45.48 -2.05
N ALA A 271 45.70 46.16 -2.96
CA ALA A 271 45.62 47.60 -3.07
C ALA A 271 44.18 47.93 -3.41
N ILE A 272 43.68 47.23 -4.42
CA ILE A 272 42.28 47.07 -4.80
C ILE A 272 41.35 46.79 -3.61
N ALA A 273 41.53 45.71 -2.84
CA ALA A 273 40.61 45.33 -1.77
C ALA A 273 40.64 46.28 -0.54
N ASN A 274 41.78 46.86 -0.23
CA ASN A 274 42.01 47.71 0.94
C ASN A 274 41.58 49.15 0.64
N GLU A 275 41.98 49.69 -0.51
CA GLU A 275 41.45 50.95 -1.06
C GLU A 275 39.94 50.86 -1.30
N ALA A 276 39.38 49.67 -1.53
CA ALA A 276 37.93 49.46 -1.58
C ALA A 276 37.25 49.43 -0.21
N SER A 277 37.95 49.20 0.90
CA SER A 277 37.35 48.92 2.21
C SER A 277 37.34 50.13 3.16
N PRO A 278 36.37 50.24 4.09
CA PRO A 278 36.42 51.18 5.21
C PRO A 278 37.65 50.96 6.11
N ALA A 279 38.13 52.02 6.77
CA ALA A 279 39.38 52.03 7.53
C ALA A 279 39.45 50.95 8.64
N ALA A 280 38.34 50.71 9.36
CA ALA A 280 38.22 49.62 10.33
C ALA A 280 38.43 48.21 9.75
N LEU A 281 38.18 48.00 8.44
CA LEU A 281 38.52 46.76 7.73
C LEU A 281 39.97 46.78 7.22
N GLN A 282 40.46 47.91 6.73
CA GLN A 282 41.87 48.09 6.35
C GLN A 282 42.82 47.76 7.52
N THR A 283 42.51 48.22 8.73
CA THR A 283 43.28 47.95 9.95
C THR A 283 43.27 46.46 10.32
N LYS A 284 42.13 45.75 10.15
CA LYS A 284 42.07 44.28 10.29
C LYS A 284 42.97 43.59 9.25
N MET A 285 42.89 44.02 7.99
CA MET A 285 43.66 43.52 6.86
C MET A 285 45.18 43.71 7.08
N GLU A 286 45.64 44.92 7.40
CA GLU A 286 47.06 45.22 7.69
C GLU A 286 47.63 44.32 8.80
N LYS A 287 46.85 44.04 9.85
CA LYS A 287 47.28 43.21 10.98
C LYS A 287 47.59 41.77 10.57
N ILE A 288 46.73 41.18 9.73
CA ILE A 288 46.90 39.83 9.18
C ILE A 288 48.14 39.78 8.27
N ALA A 289 48.27 40.77 7.39
CA ALA A 289 49.37 40.90 6.44
C ALA A 289 50.76 40.97 7.12
N LYS A 290 50.83 41.65 8.28
CA LYS A 290 52.03 41.71 9.11
C LYS A 290 52.33 40.34 9.76
N LYS A 291 51.32 39.61 10.25
CA LYS A 291 51.46 38.27 10.88
C LYS A 291 52.10 37.24 9.94
N ILE A 292 51.81 37.30 8.64
CA ILE A 292 52.28 36.32 7.64
C ILE A 292 53.54 36.76 6.85
N ASP A 293 54.09 37.96 7.12
CA ASP A 293 55.16 38.61 6.35
C ASP A 293 54.98 38.48 4.83
N LEU A 294 53.93 39.14 4.37
CA LEU A 294 53.42 39.17 3.00
C LEU A 294 54.41 39.86 2.01
N SER A 295 55.42 40.56 2.52
CA SER A 295 56.51 41.11 1.70
C SER A 295 57.51 40.04 1.25
N LYS A 296 57.47 38.84 1.85
CA LYS A 296 58.42 37.74 1.63
C LYS A 296 57.71 36.40 1.45
N LEU A 297 56.76 36.33 0.50
CA LEU A 297 56.12 35.07 0.12
C LEU A 297 56.94 34.19 -0.82
N GLU A 298 57.78 34.80 -1.67
CA GLU A 298 58.58 34.10 -2.69
C GLU A 298 59.40 32.97 -2.03
N GLY A 299 59.00 31.71 -2.28
CA GLY A 299 59.64 30.51 -1.72
C GLY A 299 59.06 29.94 -0.40
N LYS A 300 58.10 30.58 0.27
CA LYS A 300 57.38 30.01 1.44
C LYS A 300 56.46 28.85 1.03
N THR A 301 56.29 27.86 1.90
CA THR A 301 55.30 26.79 1.69
C THR A 301 53.91 27.18 2.18
N ILE A 302 52.88 26.55 1.62
CA ILE A 302 51.49 26.69 2.08
C ILE A 302 51.33 26.13 3.51
N ALA A 303 51.96 25.00 3.85
CA ALA A 303 51.89 24.40 5.18
C ALA A 303 52.50 25.29 6.28
N ASP A 304 53.62 25.97 6.02
CA ASP A 304 54.20 26.96 6.96
C ASP A 304 53.22 28.09 7.25
N ILE A 305 52.48 28.51 6.21
CA ILE A 305 51.46 29.53 6.29
C ILE A 305 50.30 29.05 7.17
N PHE A 306 49.68 27.89 6.89
CA PHE A 306 48.59 27.35 7.72
C PHE A 306 48.98 27.05 9.17
N LYS A 307 50.20 26.55 9.39
CA LYS A 307 50.76 26.27 10.71
C LYS A 307 50.96 27.54 11.57
N THR A 308 51.12 28.70 10.94
CA THR A 308 51.18 30.00 11.63
C THR A 308 49.81 30.43 12.22
N LEU A 309 48.76 29.63 11.99
CA LEU A 309 47.38 30.06 12.15
C LEU A 309 46.46 29.08 12.95
N GLY A 310 46.64 27.75 12.88
CA GLY A 310 46.23 26.72 13.90
C GLY A 310 44.72 26.36 14.09
N ALA A 311 44.37 25.10 14.41
CA ALA A 311 42.95 24.63 14.54
C ALA A 311 42.68 23.24 15.23
N SER A 312 41.51 23.03 15.88
CA SER A 312 40.86 21.75 16.34
C SER A 312 39.38 21.98 16.86
N SER A 313 38.56 20.99 17.35
CA SER A 313 37.03 20.99 17.27
C SER A 313 36.11 20.44 18.47
N SER A 314 34.75 20.61 18.41
CA SER A 314 33.53 19.99 19.14
C SER A 314 32.80 20.68 20.37
N THR A 315 31.51 20.53 20.84
CA THR A 315 30.10 20.08 20.42
C THR A 315 28.98 20.32 21.54
N ILE A 316 27.61 20.27 21.29
CA ILE A 316 26.44 20.87 22.09
C ILE A 316 25.11 19.98 22.28
N SER A 317 24.04 20.36 23.10
CA SER A 317 22.63 19.76 23.26
C SER A 317 21.65 20.51 24.30
N ASN A 318 20.34 20.25 24.68
CA ASN A 318 18.97 19.87 24.09
C ASN A 318 17.78 19.77 25.20
N LYS A 319 16.44 20.11 25.00
CA LYS A 319 15.28 19.96 26.01
C LYS A 319 13.76 20.24 25.59
N GLU A 320 12.67 19.75 26.31
CA GLU A 320 11.28 20.37 26.68
C GLU A 320 10.10 19.44 27.24
N MET A 321 8.89 19.93 27.71
CA MET A 321 7.70 19.14 28.29
C MET A 321 6.26 19.83 28.46
N ASN A 322 5.22 19.20 29.10
CA ASN A 322 3.72 19.54 29.13
C ASN A 322 2.98 19.50 30.54
N ASN A 323 1.72 20.01 30.75
CA ASN A 323 1.10 20.32 32.08
C ASN A 323 -0.45 20.19 32.47
N LYS A 324 -1.46 19.74 31.69
CA LYS A 324 -2.93 19.75 32.11
C LYS A 324 -3.61 18.38 32.34
N PHE A 325 -4.60 18.27 33.27
CA PHE A 325 -5.22 16.97 33.69
C PHE A 325 -6.74 17.01 34.06
N ILE A 326 -7.39 15.83 34.09
CA ILE A 326 -8.79 15.55 34.47
C ILE A 326 -8.79 14.52 35.62
N VAL A 327 -9.68 14.66 36.60
CA VAL A 327 -9.80 13.75 37.77
C VAL A 327 -11.22 13.22 37.91
N LYS A 328 -11.37 11.89 38.09
CA LYS A 328 -12.62 11.24 38.48
C LYS A 328 -12.57 10.81 39.96
N MET A 329 -13.67 11.06 40.67
CA MET A 329 -13.90 10.65 42.05
C MET A 329 -14.74 9.37 42.12
N LYS A 330 -14.35 8.46 43.02
CA LYS A 330 -15.11 7.26 43.37
C LYS A 330 -16.47 7.62 43.97
N ALA A 331 -17.49 6.81 43.70
CA ALA A 331 -18.86 7.04 44.17
C ALA A 331 -18.93 7.33 45.69
N GLY A 332 -19.66 8.39 46.07
CA GLY A 332 -19.80 8.84 47.46
C GLY A 332 -18.58 9.58 48.05
N ARG A 333 -17.56 9.92 47.24
CA ARG A 333 -16.42 10.76 47.65
C ARG A 333 -16.57 12.18 47.11
N THR A 334 -16.04 13.16 47.85
CA THR A 334 -16.16 14.60 47.52
C THR A 334 -14.79 15.24 47.31
N VAL A 335 -14.72 16.31 46.52
CA VAL A 335 -13.47 17.06 46.31
C VAL A 335 -12.87 17.51 47.65
N SER A 336 -13.70 17.90 48.62
CA SER A 336 -13.28 18.23 50.00
C SER A 336 -12.59 17.06 50.72
N SER A 337 -12.99 15.81 50.48
CA SER A 337 -12.28 14.64 51.03
C SER A 337 -10.90 14.45 50.38
N LEU A 338 -10.75 14.75 49.09
CA LEU A 338 -9.46 14.71 48.39
C LEU A 338 -8.53 15.88 48.80
N LYS A 339 -9.05 17.10 48.95
CA LYS A 339 -8.28 18.24 49.52
C LYS A 339 -7.67 17.87 50.88
N ASN A 340 -8.40 17.13 51.69
CA ASN A 340 -7.95 16.66 53.00
C ASN A 340 -6.93 15.50 52.94
N SER A 341 -7.00 14.59 51.96
CA SER A 341 -6.02 13.49 51.81
C SER A 341 -4.73 13.90 51.10
N LEU A 342 -4.78 14.90 50.21
CA LEU A 342 -3.58 15.50 49.60
C LEU A 342 -2.83 16.45 50.56
N GLY A 343 -3.57 17.16 51.41
CA GLY A 343 -3.07 18.14 52.38
C GLY A 343 -3.28 19.58 51.91
N LYS A 344 -3.76 20.45 52.82
CA LYS A 344 -4.22 21.82 52.49
C LYS A 344 -3.25 22.65 51.66
N ALA A 345 -1.95 22.64 52.00
CA ALA A 345 -0.94 23.42 51.28
C ALA A 345 -0.78 22.96 49.82
N THR A 346 -0.78 21.65 49.55
CA THR A 346 -0.76 21.10 48.19
C THR A 346 -2.08 21.36 47.46
N ALA A 347 -3.21 21.25 48.16
CA ALA A 347 -4.53 21.51 47.57
C ALA A 347 -4.72 22.96 47.10
N GLN A 348 -4.03 23.93 47.73
CA GLN A 348 -4.06 25.34 47.36
C GLN A 348 -3.19 25.70 46.13
N THR A 349 -2.32 24.79 45.65
CA THR A 349 -1.43 25.04 44.50
C THR A 349 -1.89 24.35 43.22
N ILE A 350 -3.10 23.80 43.20
CA ILE A 350 -3.68 23.05 42.07
C ILE A 350 -4.94 23.79 41.60
N ASN A 351 -4.87 24.45 40.45
CA ASN A 351 -6.01 25.14 39.87
C ASN A 351 -7.08 24.11 39.47
N GLY A 352 -8.37 24.47 39.59
CA GLY A 352 -9.50 23.57 39.32
C GLY A 352 -9.87 22.62 40.47
N LEU A 353 -8.94 22.34 41.41
CA LEU A 353 -9.22 21.51 42.60
C LEU A 353 -10.25 22.15 43.56
N GLU A 354 -10.69 23.38 43.28
CA GLU A 354 -11.71 24.07 44.07
C GLU A 354 -13.01 23.28 44.21
N GLY A 355 -13.42 22.57 43.14
CA GLY A 355 -14.68 21.82 43.05
C GLY A 355 -15.82 22.61 42.39
N THR A 356 -15.52 23.76 41.78
CA THR A 356 -16.48 24.66 41.13
C THR A 356 -16.78 24.28 39.67
N GLU A 357 -15.80 23.73 38.94
CA GLU A 357 -15.93 23.30 37.54
C GLU A 357 -16.09 21.78 37.46
N GLN A 358 -17.28 21.31 37.80
CA GLN A 358 -17.64 19.89 37.70
C GLN A 358 -18.14 19.55 36.29
N ILE A 359 -17.35 18.78 35.53
CA ILE A 359 -17.64 18.42 34.12
C ILE A 359 -18.68 17.30 33.98
N ALA A 360 -18.78 16.41 34.96
CA ALA A 360 -19.78 15.34 35.06
C ALA A 360 -19.88 14.82 36.51
N ASP A 361 -20.73 13.84 36.81
CA ASP A 361 -20.86 13.35 38.20
C ASP A 361 -19.54 12.79 38.76
N GLY A 362 -19.03 13.44 39.80
CA GLY A 362 -17.71 13.20 40.38
C GLY A 362 -16.51 13.48 39.47
N MET A 363 -16.62 14.25 38.38
CA MET A 363 -15.49 14.61 37.50
C MET A 363 -15.18 16.10 37.53
N PHE A 364 -13.90 16.48 37.58
CA PHE A 364 -13.45 17.89 37.48
C PHE A 364 -12.06 17.99 36.82
N THR A 365 -11.76 19.15 36.27
CA THR A 365 -10.46 19.46 35.62
C THR A 365 -9.45 19.99 36.66
N ILE A 366 -8.16 19.74 36.45
CA ILE A 366 -7.09 20.41 37.20
C ILE A 366 -5.96 20.91 36.27
N GLU A 367 -5.29 21.97 36.70
CA GLU A 367 -4.13 22.53 36.00
C GLU A 367 -2.96 22.76 36.96
N LEU A 368 -1.76 22.36 36.51
CA LEU A 368 -0.50 22.59 37.21
C LEU A 368 0.19 23.83 36.65
N ASP A 369 0.49 24.77 37.54
CA ASP A 369 1.20 26.00 37.23
C ASP A 369 2.64 25.71 36.77
N GLN A 370 2.94 26.04 35.50
CA GLN A 370 4.24 25.78 34.88
C GLN A 370 5.40 26.50 35.60
N GLY A 371 5.16 27.65 36.22
CA GLY A 371 6.16 28.38 37.01
C GLY A 371 6.46 27.76 38.37
N LYS A 372 5.62 26.83 38.85
CA LYS A 372 5.75 26.18 40.17
C LYS A 372 6.11 24.69 40.10
N TYR A 373 5.95 24.05 38.95
CA TYR A 373 6.13 22.59 38.79
C TYR A 373 7.13 22.22 37.69
N THR A 374 8.30 21.74 38.08
CA THR A 374 9.19 20.99 37.16
C THR A 374 8.51 19.69 36.70
N ALA A 375 8.93 19.16 35.54
CA ALA A 375 8.55 17.84 35.02
C ALA A 375 8.56 16.72 36.09
N LYS A 376 9.62 16.65 36.92
CA LYS A 376 9.79 15.63 37.96
C LYS A 376 8.80 15.80 39.11
N SER A 377 8.55 17.05 39.54
CA SER A 377 7.57 17.35 40.59
C SER A 377 6.12 17.19 40.13
N ALA A 378 5.80 17.51 38.86
CA ALA A 378 4.48 17.31 38.29
C ALA A 378 4.09 15.82 38.30
N ASN A 379 4.93 14.94 37.74
CA ASN A 379 4.67 13.49 37.73
C ASN A 379 4.58 12.91 39.15
N THR A 380 5.38 13.42 40.10
CA THR A 380 5.30 13.00 41.51
C THR A 380 3.96 13.35 42.16
N LEU A 381 3.37 14.50 41.80
CA LEU A 381 2.06 14.93 42.31
C LEU A 381 0.91 14.13 41.67
N ILE A 382 0.93 13.91 40.35
CA ILE A 382 -0.10 13.15 39.63
C ILE A 382 -0.19 11.71 40.17
N ASN A 383 0.95 11.03 40.34
CA ASN A 383 0.99 9.69 40.93
C ASN A 383 0.40 9.66 42.37
N LYS A 384 0.59 10.72 43.17
CA LYS A 384 0.00 10.84 44.51
C LYS A 384 -1.52 11.05 44.46
N MET A 385 -2.04 11.73 43.43
CA MET A 385 -3.48 11.92 43.22
C MET A 385 -4.15 10.63 42.72
N GLU A 386 -3.52 9.90 41.80
CA GLU A 386 -4.00 8.61 41.30
C GLU A 386 -4.15 7.58 42.43
N GLN A 387 -3.18 7.54 43.35
CA GLN A 387 -3.17 6.65 44.51
C GLN A 387 -4.09 7.10 45.66
N ALA A 388 -4.76 8.25 45.54
CA ALA A 388 -5.67 8.71 46.59
C ALA A 388 -6.92 7.81 46.67
N LYS A 389 -7.28 7.38 47.88
CA LYS A 389 -8.46 6.51 48.13
C LYS A 389 -9.80 7.13 47.69
N GLU A 390 -9.83 8.44 47.49
CA GLU A 390 -10.96 9.20 46.97
C GLU A 390 -11.09 9.18 45.43
N VAL A 391 -9.97 9.05 44.70
CA VAL A 391 -9.89 9.15 43.23
C VAL A 391 -10.13 7.80 42.58
N GLU A 392 -10.80 7.78 41.43
CA GLU A 392 -11.05 6.60 40.60
C GLU A 392 -9.99 6.46 39.51
N TYR A 393 -9.70 7.56 38.82
CA TYR A 393 -8.58 7.73 37.89
C TYR A 393 -8.23 9.22 37.72
N ILE A 394 -7.05 9.48 37.18
CA ILE A 394 -6.57 10.80 36.74
C ILE A 394 -5.89 10.64 35.38
N GLU A 395 -6.16 11.55 34.43
CA GLU A 395 -5.64 11.48 33.05
C GLU A 395 -5.26 12.88 32.54
N PRO A 396 -4.32 13.04 31.59
CA PRO A 396 -4.05 14.33 30.98
C PRO A 396 -5.24 14.85 30.15
N VAL A 397 -5.46 16.17 30.11
CA VAL A 397 -6.48 16.77 29.22
C VAL A 397 -6.06 16.54 27.77
N GLN A 398 -6.84 15.75 27.03
CA GLN A 398 -6.62 15.50 25.60
C GLN A 398 -7.47 16.48 24.77
N GLN A 399 -6.85 17.15 23.79
CA GLN A 399 -7.59 17.88 22.77
C GLN A 399 -8.10 16.91 21.70
N TYR A 400 -9.38 16.99 21.38
CA TYR A 400 -9.99 16.28 20.26
C TYR A 400 -10.45 17.30 19.21
N SER A 401 -9.87 17.22 18.02
CA SER A 401 -10.25 18.03 16.86
C SER A 401 -11.10 17.22 15.89
N LEU A 402 -11.96 17.91 15.14
CA LEU A 402 -12.42 17.40 13.84
C LEU A 402 -11.20 17.07 12.98
N LEU A 403 -11.28 16.00 12.18
CA LEU A 403 -10.23 15.61 11.22
C LEU A 403 -10.20 16.59 10.06
N ALA A 404 -9.61 17.76 10.31
CA ALA A 404 -9.22 18.70 9.28
C ALA A 404 -8.17 18.05 8.36
N LEU A 405 -8.10 18.58 7.15
CA LEU A 405 -6.98 18.36 6.24
C LEU A 405 -5.70 18.94 6.84
N PRO A 406 -4.50 18.60 6.31
CA PRO A 406 -3.27 19.27 6.71
C PRO A 406 -3.44 20.79 6.57
N SER A 407 -3.34 21.49 7.69
CA SER A 407 -3.58 22.93 7.80
C SER A 407 -2.29 23.72 8.04
N ASP A 408 -1.15 23.12 7.72
CA ASP A 408 0.16 23.74 7.75
C ASP A 408 0.20 24.92 6.75
N VAL A 409 0.95 25.96 7.07
CA VAL A 409 0.74 27.30 6.48
C VAL A 409 0.89 27.33 4.96
N SER A 410 1.70 26.44 4.37
CA SER A 410 1.97 26.35 2.94
C SER A 410 1.19 25.26 2.19
N ALA A 411 0.26 24.56 2.87
CA ALA A 411 -0.58 23.53 2.25
C ALA A 411 -1.31 23.97 0.94
N PRO A 412 -1.72 25.25 0.73
CA PRO A 412 -2.30 25.69 -0.54
C PRO A 412 -1.38 25.50 -1.77
N TYR A 413 -0.06 25.57 -1.58
CA TYR A 413 0.93 25.45 -2.65
C TYR A 413 1.26 23.98 -2.99
N GLN A 414 0.95 23.03 -2.10
CA GLN A 414 1.28 21.60 -2.26
C GLN A 414 0.29 20.88 -3.21
N TRP A 415 0.28 21.28 -4.48
CA TRP A 415 -0.62 20.73 -5.51
C TRP A 415 -0.51 19.20 -5.63
N SER A 416 0.69 18.63 -5.43
CA SER A 416 0.93 17.19 -5.53
C SER A 416 0.20 16.37 -4.47
N LEU A 417 -0.13 16.97 -3.33
CA LEU A 417 -0.95 16.37 -2.28
C LEU A 417 -2.45 16.62 -2.54
N LYS A 418 -2.80 17.83 -2.98
CA LYS A 418 -4.17 18.25 -3.27
C LYS A 418 -4.21 19.27 -4.41
N ASN A 419 -4.56 18.79 -5.61
CA ASN A 419 -4.69 19.62 -6.80
C ASN A 419 -6.15 20.10 -6.91
N THR A 420 -6.37 21.36 -6.55
CA THR A 420 -7.67 22.04 -6.65
C THR A 420 -7.87 22.77 -7.99
N ALA A 421 -6.90 22.66 -8.91
CA ALA A 421 -6.64 23.58 -10.03
C ALA A 421 -6.09 24.96 -9.59
N GLN A 422 -5.36 25.05 -8.47
CA GLN A 422 -4.84 26.32 -7.94
C GLN A 422 -3.87 27.06 -8.90
N THR A 423 -3.26 26.34 -9.84
CA THR A 423 -2.29 26.80 -10.85
C THR A 423 -2.88 26.83 -12.28
N ASN A 424 -4.20 26.66 -12.41
CA ASN A 424 -4.90 26.26 -13.66
C ASN A 424 -4.63 24.80 -14.10
N GLY A 425 -3.98 23.99 -13.26
CA GLY A 425 -3.83 22.55 -13.44
C GLY A 425 -5.15 21.78 -13.46
N LYS A 426 -5.08 20.47 -13.75
CA LYS A 426 -6.23 19.56 -13.78
C LYS A 426 -6.57 19.08 -12.37
N LYS A 427 -7.68 19.57 -11.83
CA LYS A 427 -8.19 19.18 -10.50
C LYS A 427 -8.19 17.66 -10.28
N GLY A 428 -7.56 17.20 -9.19
CA GLY A 428 -7.38 15.78 -8.88
C GLY A 428 -6.19 15.10 -9.56
N ALA A 429 -5.34 15.86 -10.28
CA ALA A 429 -4.00 15.45 -10.67
C ALA A 429 -3.04 15.61 -9.49
N ASP A 430 -3.18 14.70 -8.52
CA ASP A 430 -2.42 14.63 -7.26
C ASP A 430 -2.27 13.16 -6.82
N ILE A 431 -1.57 12.88 -5.73
CA ILE A 431 -1.43 11.50 -5.21
C ILE A 431 -2.67 11.01 -4.44
N GLN A 432 -3.76 11.77 -4.42
CA GLN A 432 -4.97 11.59 -3.60
C GLN A 432 -4.70 11.64 -2.08
N PHE A 433 -3.77 12.51 -1.64
CA PHE A 433 -3.27 12.55 -0.27
C PHE A 433 -4.35 12.80 0.78
N GLU A 434 -5.33 13.67 0.50
CA GLU A 434 -6.47 13.97 1.39
C GLU A 434 -7.19 12.71 1.89
N LYS A 435 -7.43 11.73 1.00
CA LYS A 435 -8.09 10.46 1.36
C LYS A 435 -7.13 9.50 2.06
N LEU A 436 -5.86 9.49 1.64
CA LEU A 436 -4.81 8.70 2.27
C LEU A 436 -4.59 9.12 3.73
N TYR A 437 -4.53 10.42 4.00
CA TYR A 437 -4.32 10.96 5.35
C TYR A 437 -5.45 10.57 6.33
N GLN A 438 -6.71 10.68 5.89
CA GLN A 438 -7.86 10.21 6.68
C GLN A 438 -7.77 8.70 6.99
N LEU A 439 -7.24 7.91 6.06
CA LEU A 439 -7.10 6.46 6.20
C LEU A 439 -5.89 6.07 7.08
N GLN A 440 -4.76 6.77 6.93
CA GLN A 440 -3.58 6.69 7.79
C GLN A 440 -3.94 6.88 9.27
N GLN A 441 -4.73 7.90 9.61
CA GLN A 441 -5.13 8.20 11.00
C GLN A 441 -6.01 7.10 11.64
N SER A 442 -6.59 6.20 10.84
CA SER A 442 -7.33 5.02 11.32
C SER A 442 -6.53 3.71 11.27
N SER A 443 -5.26 3.76 10.87
CA SER A 443 -4.43 2.60 10.57
C SER A 443 -3.30 2.40 11.58
N ASN A 444 -3.15 1.17 12.10
CA ASN A 444 -2.02 0.80 12.94
C ASN A 444 -0.74 0.64 12.08
N MET A 445 -0.01 1.74 11.92
CA MET A 445 1.22 1.83 11.13
C MET A 445 2.46 1.78 12.02
N LYS A 446 3.39 0.87 11.71
CA LYS A 446 4.73 0.87 12.32
C LYS A 446 5.58 2.01 11.76
N GLN A 447 6.49 2.53 12.57
CA GLN A 447 7.54 3.43 12.09
C GLN A 447 8.47 2.68 11.13
N THR A 448 8.81 3.32 10.01
CA THR A 448 9.64 2.76 8.92
C THR A 448 10.77 3.73 8.61
N THR A 449 12.00 3.23 8.50
CA THR A 449 13.15 4.03 8.09
C THR A 449 13.30 4.02 6.57
N ILE A 450 13.35 5.22 5.99
CA ILE A 450 13.60 5.49 4.57
C ILE A 450 14.99 6.14 4.49
N ALA A 451 15.91 5.57 3.73
CA ALA A 451 17.21 6.19 3.48
C ALA A 451 17.12 7.12 2.28
N VAL A 452 17.69 8.32 2.42
CA VAL A 452 17.79 9.33 1.37
C VAL A 452 19.27 9.44 1.01
N LEU A 453 19.62 8.93 -0.18
CA LEU A 453 21.00 8.89 -0.69
C LEU A 453 21.16 10.09 -1.63
N ASP A 454 21.73 11.17 -1.11
CA ASP A 454 21.56 12.51 -1.67
C ASP A 454 22.64 13.50 -1.16
N THR A 455 22.41 14.81 -1.25
CA THR A 455 23.33 15.88 -0.81
C THR A 455 23.39 16.10 0.71
N GLY A 456 22.57 15.39 1.50
CA GLY A 456 22.45 15.57 2.94
C GLY A 456 21.03 15.95 3.36
N VAL A 457 20.84 16.33 4.63
CA VAL A 457 19.59 16.92 5.15
C VAL A 457 19.93 17.90 6.27
N ASP A 458 19.40 19.13 6.24
CA ASP A 458 19.39 19.95 7.45
C ASP A 458 18.38 19.40 8.49
N ALA A 459 18.91 18.74 9.50
CA ALA A 459 18.14 18.19 10.62
C ALA A 459 17.66 19.24 11.64
N SER A 460 18.05 20.51 11.50
CA SER A 460 17.70 21.58 12.45
C SER A 460 16.26 22.09 12.29
N LEU A 461 15.69 21.98 11.09
CA LEU A 461 14.37 22.46 10.73
C LEU A 461 13.26 21.77 11.58
N ALA A 462 12.29 22.55 12.06
CA ALA A 462 11.23 22.09 12.95
C ALA A 462 10.31 21.02 12.32
N ASP A 463 10.19 20.99 11.00
CA ASP A 463 9.51 19.92 10.25
C ASP A 463 10.23 18.56 10.36
N PHE A 464 11.55 18.57 10.52
CA PHE A 464 12.36 17.37 10.72
C PHE A 464 12.61 17.02 12.20
N LYS A 465 12.00 17.77 13.13
CA LYS A 465 12.04 17.50 14.57
C LYS A 465 11.58 16.08 14.89
N ASN A 466 12.50 15.27 15.42
CA ASN A 466 12.33 13.83 15.66
C ASN A 466 12.05 12.97 14.41
N LYS A 467 12.33 13.43 13.18
CA LYS A 467 12.24 12.64 11.94
C LYS A 467 13.57 12.01 11.53
N ILE A 468 14.68 12.73 11.71
CA ILE A 468 16.01 12.29 11.29
C ILE A 468 16.54 11.18 12.22
N THR A 469 17.39 10.31 11.69
CA THR A 469 18.14 9.26 12.40
C THR A 469 19.63 9.39 12.13
N ALA A 470 20.46 8.60 12.82
CA ALA A 470 21.90 8.58 12.59
C ALA A 470 22.21 8.23 11.12
N GLY A 471 22.78 9.21 10.41
CA GLY A 471 23.23 9.10 9.04
C GLY A 471 24.75 9.06 8.92
N TYR A 472 25.24 9.08 7.69
CA TYR A 472 26.68 9.15 7.41
C TYR A 472 26.96 9.92 6.12
N ASN A 473 28.13 10.56 6.05
CA ASN A 473 28.60 11.36 4.94
C ASN A 473 29.82 10.71 4.30
N PHE A 474 29.66 10.24 3.06
CA PHE A 474 30.70 9.57 2.27
C PHE A 474 31.53 10.54 1.40
N ILE A 475 31.23 11.84 1.41
CA ILE A 475 32.07 12.87 0.79
C ILE A 475 33.29 13.18 1.68
N ASN A 476 33.11 13.24 3.00
CA ASN A 476 34.16 13.58 3.97
C ASN A 476 34.34 12.55 5.11
N GLU A 477 33.78 11.34 4.95
CA GLU A 477 33.84 10.20 5.88
C GLU A 477 33.48 10.54 7.35
N SER A 478 32.47 11.41 7.54
CA SER A 478 32.02 11.89 8.85
C SER A 478 30.55 11.58 9.16
N THR A 479 30.12 11.86 10.40
CA THR A 479 28.70 11.84 10.79
C THR A 479 27.98 13.17 10.52
N ASN A 480 28.66 14.19 9.97
CA ASN A 480 28.00 15.45 9.61
C ASN A 480 27.29 15.29 8.26
N VAL A 481 25.98 15.13 8.32
CA VAL A 481 25.06 14.91 7.19
C VAL A 481 24.31 16.16 6.75
N TYR A 482 24.74 17.34 7.20
CA TYR A 482 24.17 18.62 6.76
C TYR A 482 24.20 18.76 5.23
N ASP A 483 23.18 19.41 4.69
CA ASP A 483 22.99 19.63 3.26
C ASP A 483 23.60 20.97 2.84
N ASP A 484 24.64 20.89 2.01
CA ASP A 484 25.39 22.02 1.47
C ASP A 484 24.98 22.38 0.03
N ASN A 485 23.86 21.81 -0.48
CA ASN A 485 23.36 22.00 -1.84
C ASN A 485 21.87 22.38 -1.94
N ASN A 486 21.04 22.06 -0.94
CA ASN A 486 19.57 22.19 -0.86
C ASN A 486 18.76 20.93 -1.27
N HIS A 487 19.26 20.13 -2.20
CA HIS A 487 18.47 19.09 -2.88
C HIS A 487 17.99 17.96 -1.96
N GLY A 488 18.87 17.40 -1.13
CA GLY A 488 18.54 16.27 -0.23
C GLY A 488 17.58 16.66 0.91
N THR A 489 17.61 17.90 1.36
CA THR A 489 16.62 18.47 2.30
C THR A 489 15.25 18.56 1.64
N HIS A 490 15.18 18.99 0.38
CA HIS A 490 13.94 19.10 -0.40
C HIS A 490 13.30 17.73 -0.64
N VAL A 491 14.11 16.77 -1.10
CA VAL A 491 13.74 15.35 -1.26
C VAL A 491 13.21 14.77 0.06
N SER A 492 13.86 15.07 1.19
CA SER A 492 13.44 14.60 2.51
C SER A 492 12.15 15.25 3.02
N GLY A 493 11.89 16.51 2.66
CA GLY A 493 10.69 17.25 3.04
C GLY A 493 9.43 16.66 2.43
N ILE A 494 9.48 16.35 1.13
CA ILE A 494 8.41 15.63 0.41
C ILE A 494 8.08 14.31 1.12
N ILE A 495 9.10 13.56 1.57
CA ILE A 495 8.90 12.26 2.24
C ILE A 495 8.31 12.42 3.64
N ALA A 496 8.95 13.19 4.53
CA ALA A 496 8.77 13.07 5.98
C ALA A 496 8.82 14.38 6.79
N ALA A 497 8.55 15.53 6.17
CA ALA A 497 8.27 16.77 6.91
C ALA A 497 7.13 16.59 7.95
N GLY A 498 6.87 17.65 8.72
CA GLY A 498 5.79 17.69 9.70
C GLY A 498 4.41 17.42 9.12
N ILE A 499 3.41 17.35 9.98
CA ILE A 499 2.02 17.44 9.55
C ILE A 499 1.19 17.97 10.72
N ASN A 500 0.51 19.09 10.53
CA ASN A 500 -0.19 19.84 11.58
C ASN A 500 0.70 20.17 12.80
N ASN A 501 2.01 20.30 12.60
CA ASN A 501 2.97 20.84 13.57
C ASN A 501 3.00 22.38 13.56
N ALA A 502 2.25 23.00 12.63
CA ALA A 502 2.19 24.43 12.35
C ALA A 502 3.39 25.04 11.61
N PHE A 503 4.42 24.26 11.25
CA PHE A 503 5.54 24.75 10.45
C PHE A 503 5.25 24.60 8.95
N SER A 504 6.21 25.02 8.12
CA SER A 504 6.10 25.27 6.69
C SER A 504 5.16 24.37 5.89
N MET A 505 5.36 23.05 5.88
CA MET A 505 4.71 22.14 4.93
C MET A 505 4.36 20.75 5.49
N SER A 506 3.47 20.02 4.81
CA SER A 506 3.12 18.65 5.17
C SER A 506 3.91 17.59 4.38
N GLY A 507 4.51 16.61 5.07
CA GLY A 507 5.17 15.44 4.46
C GLY A 507 4.21 14.26 4.20
N ILE A 508 4.47 13.45 3.16
CA ILE A 508 3.59 12.34 2.73
C ILE A 508 3.55 11.17 3.76
N HIS A 509 4.68 10.90 4.40
CA HIS A 509 4.84 9.88 5.44
C HIS A 509 5.54 10.47 6.66
N SER A 510 4.87 11.39 7.33
CA SER A 510 5.37 12.07 8.53
C SER A 510 5.61 11.15 9.75
N ASN A 511 5.27 9.85 9.68
CA ASN A 511 5.62 8.83 10.68
C ASN A 511 6.89 8.02 10.29
N ALA A 512 7.44 8.25 9.10
CA ALA A 512 8.73 7.69 8.70
C ALA A 512 9.88 8.28 9.53
N LYS A 513 11.02 7.59 9.47
CA LYS A 513 12.33 8.13 9.84
C LYS A 513 13.15 8.33 8.59
N ILE A 514 13.82 9.47 8.45
CA ILE A 514 14.82 9.68 7.42
C ILE A 514 16.18 9.23 7.95
N MET A 515 16.86 8.38 7.18
CA MET A 515 18.28 8.12 7.32
C MET A 515 19.01 8.90 6.22
N PRO A 516 19.59 10.06 6.53
CA PRO A 516 20.34 10.84 5.55
C PRO A 516 21.68 10.15 5.26
N VAL A 517 21.97 9.91 3.99
CA VAL A 517 23.22 9.28 3.56
C VAL A 517 23.84 10.20 2.51
N LYS A 518 24.68 11.13 2.96
CA LYS A 518 25.29 12.14 2.09
C LYS A 518 26.32 11.47 1.19
N ILE A 519 25.98 11.37 -0.08
CA ILE A 519 26.75 10.73 -1.17
C ILE A 519 26.94 11.66 -2.37
N LEU A 520 26.32 12.84 -2.34
CA LEU A 520 26.54 13.94 -3.27
C LEU A 520 27.17 15.13 -2.52
N ASP A 521 28.04 15.87 -3.20
CA ASP A 521 28.72 17.06 -2.68
C ASP A 521 27.86 18.35 -2.83
N ALA A 522 28.44 19.50 -2.50
CA ALA A 522 27.78 20.81 -2.59
C ALA A 522 27.39 21.23 -4.03
N SER A 523 27.88 20.54 -5.06
CA SER A 523 27.48 20.72 -6.45
C SER A 523 26.37 19.77 -6.91
N GLY A 524 25.93 18.85 -6.04
CA GLY A 524 25.02 17.75 -6.42
C GLY A 524 25.72 16.58 -7.11
N SER A 525 27.07 16.55 -7.13
CA SER A 525 27.87 15.51 -7.80
C SER A 525 28.33 14.43 -6.81
N GLY A 526 28.48 13.18 -7.24
CA GLY A 526 29.00 12.11 -6.37
C GLY A 526 29.45 10.87 -7.11
N ASP A 527 30.43 10.17 -6.53
CA ASP A 527 31.12 9.05 -7.16
C ASP A 527 30.39 7.71 -7.00
N THR A 528 30.57 6.82 -7.99
CA THR A 528 30.09 5.43 -7.95
C THR A 528 30.48 4.70 -6.66
N GLU A 529 31.67 4.96 -6.09
CA GLU A 529 32.09 4.37 -4.81
C GLU A 529 31.25 4.88 -3.63
N GLN A 530 31.00 6.19 -3.56
CA GLN A 530 30.23 6.83 -2.50
C GLN A 530 28.77 6.35 -2.53
N ILE A 531 28.17 6.31 -3.73
CA ILE A 531 26.83 5.76 -3.95
C ILE A 531 26.77 4.28 -3.53
N ALA A 532 27.77 3.46 -3.90
CA ALA A 532 27.84 2.05 -3.51
C ALA A 532 27.98 1.85 -1.98
N LYS A 533 28.86 2.62 -1.33
CA LYS A 533 29.00 2.67 0.14
C LYS A 533 27.68 3.08 0.79
N GLY A 534 26.99 4.07 0.24
CA GLY A 534 25.70 4.57 0.72
C GLY A 534 24.56 3.55 0.66
N ILE A 535 24.42 2.84 -0.47
CA ILE A 535 23.44 1.74 -0.60
C ILE A 535 23.70 0.67 0.46
N LYS A 536 24.97 0.25 0.61
CA LYS A 536 25.35 -0.75 1.61
C LYS A 536 25.07 -0.26 3.04
N TYR A 537 25.41 0.99 3.37
CA TYR A 537 25.16 1.59 4.67
C TYR A 537 23.67 1.58 5.01
N ALA A 538 22.81 2.03 4.09
CA ALA A 538 21.36 2.09 4.29
C ALA A 538 20.75 0.71 4.60
N VAL A 539 21.14 -0.30 3.84
CA VAL A 539 20.72 -1.70 4.03
C VAL A 539 21.17 -2.23 5.40
N ASP A 540 22.44 -2.04 5.74
CA ASP A 540 23.04 -2.60 6.95
C ASP A 540 22.54 -1.91 8.23
N HIS A 541 22.18 -0.63 8.15
CA HIS A 541 21.54 0.13 9.25
C HIS A 541 20.00 0.03 9.25
N GLY A 542 19.43 -0.89 8.44
CA GLY A 542 18.06 -1.35 8.58
C GLY A 542 16.98 -0.54 7.84
N ALA A 543 17.35 0.32 6.90
CA ALA A 543 16.38 0.99 6.01
C ALA A 543 15.49 -0.02 5.28
N LYS A 544 14.25 0.37 4.97
CA LYS A 544 13.26 -0.46 4.26
C LYS A 544 12.95 0.06 2.86
N VAL A 545 13.16 1.35 2.66
CA VAL A 545 13.16 2.01 1.35
C VAL A 545 14.46 2.78 1.21
N ILE A 546 15.04 2.79 0.02
CA ILE A 546 16.13 3.64 -0.42
C ILE A 546 15.58 4.56 -1.51
N ASN A 547 15.69 5.88 -1.32
CA ASN A 547 15.39 6.91 -2.30
C ASN A 547 16.70 7.36 -2.96
N MET A 548 16.74 7.34 -4.30
CA MET A 548 17.87 7.80 -5.11
C MET A 548 17.38 8.82 -6.14
N SER A 549 17.30 10.08 -5.74
CA SER A 549 16.86 11.21 -6.58
C SER A 549 18.00 11.72 -7.49
N LEU A 550 18.72 10.77 -8.12
CA LEU A 550 19.95 10.98 -8.88
C LEU A 550 20.00 10.05 -10.11
N GLY A 551 20.80 10.41 -11.10
CA GLY A 551 20.99 9.64 -12.34
C GLY A 551 22.39 9.81 -12.93
N GLY A 552 22.77 8.91 -13.83
CA GLY A 552 24.07 8.90 -14.49
C GLY A 552 24.29 7.67 -15.37
N GLY A 553 25.55 7.40 -15.73
CA GLY A 553 25.92 6.26 -16.59
C GLY A 553 25.83 4.89 -15.88
N TYR A 554 25.59 3.83 -16.66
CA TYR A 554 25.52 2.45 -16.15
C TYR A 554 26.79 2.04 -15.37
N SER A 555 26.59 1.45 -14.19
CA SER A 555 27.68 0.94 -13.36
C SER A 555 27.39 -0.46 -12.83
N ARG A 556 28.25 -1.42 -13.19
CA ARG A 556 28.18 -2.81 -12.70
C ARG A 556 28.40 -2.93 -11.19
N VAL A 557 29.14 -1.98 -10.59
CA VAL A 557 29.35 -1.92 -9.13
C VAL A 557 28.04 -1.56 -8.44
N LEU A 558 27.33 -0.56 -8.96
CA LEU A 558 26.01 -0.17 -8.47
C LEU A 558 24.98 -1.28 -8.69
N GLU A 559 24.93 -1.93 -9.86
CA GLU A 559 24.01 -3.05 -10.13
C GLU A 559 24.19 -4.18 -9.10
N SER A 560 25.43 -4.44 -8.68
CA SER A 560 25.75 -5.41 -7.64
C SER A 560 25.25 -4.97 -6.24
N MET A 561 25.24 -3.67 -5.95
CA MET A 561 24.71 -3.12 -4.69
C MET A 561 23.17 -2.99 -4.68
N LEU A 562 22.56 -2.69 -5.82
CA LEU A 562 21.10 -2.72 -5.99
C LEU A 562 20.58 -4.16 -5.83
N GLN A 563 21.26 -5.13 -6.46
CA GLN A 563 20.99 -6.56 -6.25
C GLN A 563 21.17 -6.96 -4.77
N TYR A 564 22.21 -6.45 -4.08
CA TYR A 564 22.40 -6.66 -2.64
C TYR A 564 21.20 -6.14 -1.84
N ALA A 565 20.83 -4.87 -2.00
CA ALA A 565 19.70 -4.26 -1.29
C ALA A 565 18.37 -4.99 -1.54
N TYR A 566 18.09 -5.32 -2.81
CA TYR A 566 16.92 -6.10 -3.21
C TYR A 566 16.91 -7.50 -2.56
N SER A 567 18.05 -8.20 -2.53
CA SER A 567 18.19 -9.51 -1.87
C SER A 567 17.95 -9.47 -0.35
N LYS A 568 18.20 -8.32 0.28
CA LYS A 568 17.91 -8.05 1.69
C LYS A 568 16.47 -7.61 1.94
N ASN A 569 15.63 -7.54 0.90
CA ASN A 569 14.24 -7.08 0.91
C ASN A 569 14.10 -5.58 1.23
N VAL A 570 15.09 -4.77 0.83
CA VAL A 570 14.98 -3.31 0.83
C VAL A 570 14.41 -2.88 -0.53
N THR A 571 13.39 -2.03 -0.51
CA THR A 571 12.79 -1.48 -1.74
C THR A 571 13.63 -0.30 -2.21
N ILE A 572 13.88 -0.17 -3.51
CA ILE A 572 14.74 0.89 -4.06
C ILE A 572 13.92 1.67 -5.07
N ILE A 573 13.87 2.99 -4.93
CA ILE A 573 13.12 3.91 -5.78
C ILE A 573 14.10 4.93 -6.34
N ALA A 574 14.14 5.12 -7.66
CA ALA A 574 15.05 6.09 -8.29
C ALA A 574 14.41 6.87 -9.43
N ALA A 575 15.01 8.02 -9.71
CA ALA A 575 14.65 8.91 -10.81
C ALA A 575 14.87 8.23 -12.18
N SER A 576 13.97 8.49 -13.14
CA SER A 576 14.11 8.01 -14.52
C SER A 576 15.11 8.83 -15.36
N GLY A 577 15.36 10.09 -14.96
CA GLY A 577 16.25 11.03 -15.65
C GLY A 577 15.54 12.31 -16.08
N ASN A 578 16.29 13.40 -16.26
CA ASN A 578 15.77 14.73 -16.62
C ASN A 578 16.13 15.15 -18.07
N GLY A 579 16.31 14.18 -18.98
CA GLY A 579 16.77 14.42 -20.34
C GLY A 579 15.67 14.57 -21.41
N GLY A 580 14.42 14.23 -21.11
CA GLY A 580 13.30 14.28 -22.07
C GLY A 580 13.42 13.33 -23.27
N TYR A 581 14.28 12.31 -23.21
CA TYR A 581 14.55 11.37 -24.30
C TYR A 581 14.17 9.92 -23.94
N GLU A 582 14.10 9.03 -24.95
CA GLU A 582 13.89 7.60 -24.71
C GLU A 582 15.19 6.93 -24.24
N GLY A 583 15.20 6.49 -22.98
CA GLY A 583 16.33 5.89 -22.27
C GLY A 583 16.37 6.38 -20.83
N LEU A 584 16.42 5.46 -19.87
CA LEU A 584 16.45 5.81 -18.44
C LEU A 584 17.88 5.93 -17.92
N ASP A 585 18.16 7.03 -17.21
CA ASP A 585 19.39 7.22 -16.47
C ASP A 585 19.58 6.10 -15.44
N TYR A 586 20.82 5.76 -15.14
CA TYR A 586 21.16 4.74 -14.14
C TYR A 586 21.31 5.41 -12.76
N PRO A 587 20.71 4.90 -11.67
CA PRO A 587 20.18 3.54 -11.46
C PRO A 587 18.70 3.32 -11.83
N GLY A 588 17.98 4.32 -12.33
CA GLY A 588 16.57 4.19 -12.73
C GLY A 588 16.31 3.05 -13.72
N SER A 589 17.24 2.79 -14.65
CA SER A 589 17.17 1.67 -15.60
C SER A 589 17.51 0.28 -15.02
N SER A 590 17.69 0.12 -13.71
CA SER A 590 17.99 -1.20 -13.08
C SER A 590 16.74 -2.01 -12.75
N GLN A 591 16.77 -3.31 -13.10
CA GLN A 591 15.70 -4.28 -12.79
C GLN A 591 15.38 -4.48 -11.28
N TYR A 592 16.23 -3.95 -10.40
CA TYR A 592 16.10 -4.03 -8.94
C TYR A 592 15.49 -2.78 -8.30
N VAL A 593 15.16 -1.79 -9.13
CA VAL A 593 14.65 -0.46 -8.76
C VAL A 593 13.22 -0.32 -9.28
N THR A 594 12.39 0.43 -8.57
CA THR A 594 11.14 0.97 -9.12
C THR A 594 11.43 2.33 -9.74
N ALA A 595 11.33 2.43 -11.06
CA ALA A 595 11.73 3.62 -11.82
C ALA A 595 10.64 4.69 -11.84
N VAL A 596 11.01 5.95 -11.55
CA VAL A 596 10.03 7.05 -11.36
C VAL A 596 10.31 8.24 -12.27
N GLY A 597 9.38 8.47 -13.20
CA GLY A 597 9.32 9.68 -14.04
C GLY A 597 8.44 10.77 -13.43
N ALA A 598 8.43 11.95 -14.05
CA ALA A 598 7.74 13.14 -13.55
C ALA A 598 6.43 13.40 -14.29
N SER A 599 5.39 13.78 -13.53
CA SER A 599 4.16 14.38 -14.06
C SER A 599 3.97 15.80 -13.51
N ASN A 600 3.26 16.64 -14.27
CA ASN A 600 2.89 17.99 -13.85
C ASN A 600 1.45 18.07 -13.31
N ASP A 601 1.03 19.28 -12.96
CA ASP A 601 -0.29 19.61 -12.40
C ASP A 601 -1.42 19.57 -13.43
N LEU A 602 -1.12 19.51 -14.73
CA LEU A 602 -2.07 19.30 -15.84
C LEU A 602 -2.44 17.82 -16.06
N ASP A 603 -1.84 16.91 -15.30
CA ASP A 603 -1.99 15.44 -15.41
C ASP A 603 -1.37 14.82 -16.68
N ILE A 604 -0.30 15.43 -17.18
CA ILE A 604 0.55 14.87 -18.23
C ILE A 604 1.95 14.60 -17.68
N VAL A 605 2.69 13.75 -18.38
CA VAL A 605 4.12 13.53 -18.13
C VAL A 605 4.87 14.83 -18.44
N ALA A 606 5.89 15.15 -17.65
CA ALA A 606 6.69 16.35 -17.86
C ALA A 606 7.63 16.17 -19.06
N ASP A 607 7.84 17.26 -19.81
CA ASP A 607 8.68 17.34 -21.01
C ASP A 607 10.14 16.97 -20.77
N TYR A 608 10.70 17.32 -19.61
CA TYR A 608 12.05 16.91 -19.20
C TYR A 608 12.14 15.44 -18.72
N SER A 609 11.03 14.73 -18.50
CA SER A 609 11.09 13.38 -17.92
C SER A 609 11.63 12.37 -18.92
N SER A 610 12.80 11.81 -18.67
CA SER A 610 13.32 10.65 -19.43
C SER A 610 12.36 9.45 -19.28
N TYR A 611 12.18 8.70 -20.36
CA TYR A 611 11.12 7.70 -20.51
C TYR A 611 11.59 6.43 -21.23
N GLY A 612 10.85 5.33 -21.15
CA GLY A 612 11.30 4.05 -21.72
C GLY A 612 10.50 2.83 -21.27
N LYS A 613 10.91 1.64 -21.72
CA LYS A 613 10.25 0.37 -21.34
C LYS A 613 10.59 -0.08 -19.92
N GLU A 614 11.63 0.48 -19.34
CA GLU A 614 12.08 0.30 -17.95
C GLU A 614 11.32 1.20 -16.95
N LEU A 615 10.50 2.15 -17.41
CA LEU A 615 9.76 3.07 -16.55
C LEU A 615 8.54 2.40 -15.89
N ASP A 616 8.54 2.24 -14.56
CA ASP A 616 7.38 1.66 -13.85
C ASP A 616 6.19 2.62 -13.76
N LEU A 617 6.42 3.86 -13.33
CA LEU A 617 5.35 4.84 -13.11
C LEU A 617 5.87 6.28 -13.10
N VAL A 618 4.94 7.23 -13.13
CA VAL A 618 5.24 8.66 -12.91
C VAL A 618 4.59 9.20 -11.64
N ALA A 619 5.16 10.24 -11.06
CA ALA A 619 4.61 10.95 -9.90
C ALA A 619 4.82 12.47 -10.03
N PRO A 620 4.10 13.30 -9.24
CA PRO A 620 4.27 14.75 -9.26
C PRO A 620 5.73 15.20 -9.14
N GLY A 621 6.26 15.82 -10.20
CA GLY A 621 7.66 16.21 -10.30
C GLY A 621 7.90 17.67 -10.65
N SER A 622 6.95 18.37 -11.30
CA SER A 622 7.11 19.79 -11.67
C SER A 622 6.60 20.76 -10.60
N ASN A 623 7.34 21.83 -10.34
CA ASN A 623 6.97 22.91 -9.41
C ASN A 623 6.51 22.37 -8.05
N ILE A 624 7.31 21.49 -7.45
CA ILE A 624 7.04 20.86 -6.17
C ILE A 624 7.66 21.73 -5.06
N PRO A 625 6.87 22.33 -4.16
CA PRO A 625 7.41 23.08 -3.04
C PRO A 625 7.91 22.14 -1.94
N SER A 626 9.17 22.29 -1.53
CA SER A 626 9.68 21.66 -0.32
C SER A 626 10.82 22.44 0.34
N LEU A 627 11.22 21.98 1.53
CA LEU A 627 12.16 22.64 2.42
C LEU A 627 13.58 22.67 1.86
N VAL A 628 14.30 23.75 2.10
CA VAL A 628 15.75 23.86 1.90
C VAL A 628 16.43 24.29 3.22
N PRO A 629 17.75 24.09 3.40
CA PRO A 629 18.45 24.36 4.67
C PRO A 629 18.30 25.78 5.22
N ASN A 630 18.10 26.78 4.35
CA ASN A 630 17.83 28.16 4.80
C ASN A 630 16.41 28.38 5.36
N GLY A 631 15.56 27.35 5.43
CA GLY A 631 14.22 27.39 6.02
C GLY A 631 13.10 27.81 5.06
N ASN A 632 13.42 28.30 3.86
CA ASN A 632 12.42 28.57 2.84
C ASN A 632 11.76 27.28 2.32
N LEU A 633 10.62 27.46 1.65
CA LEU A 633 10.11 26.49 0.68
C LEU A 633 10.48 26.95 -0.73
N VAL A 634 11.05 26.04 -1.52
CA VAL A 634 11.49 26.28 -2.89
C VAL A 634 10.77 25.33 -3.86
N LEU A 635 10.39 25.83 -5.02
CA LEU A 635 9.76 25.10 -6.12
C LEU A 635 10.85 24.47 -7.00
N TYR A 636 11.02 23.15 -6.90
CA TYR A 636 11.87 22.39 -7.83
C TYR A 636 11.05 21.61 -8.85
N SER A 637 11.64 21.40 -10.02
CA SER A 637 11.09 20.57 -11.10
C SER A 637 12.08 19.48 -11.47
N GLY A 638 11.67 18.21 -11.40
CA GLY A 638 12.53 17.09 -11.74
C GLY A 638 11.94 15.73 -11.39
N THR A 639 12.43 14.67 -12.04
CA THR A 639 12.20 13.28 -11.62
C THR A 639 12.73 13.00 -10.21
N SER A 640 13.74 13.78 -9.79
CA SER A 640 14.23 13.88 -8.41
C SER A 640 13.16 14.26 -7.38
N MET A 641 12.12 15.00 -7.75
CA MET A 641 11.00 15.37 -6.87
C MET A 641 9.83 14.37 -7.01
N ALA A 642 9.71 13.68 -8.15
CA ALA A 642 8.75 12.59 -8.32
C ALA A 642 9.12 11.34 -7.49
N THR A 643 10.41 10.99 -7.48
CA THR A 643 11.00 9.86 -6.74
C THR A 643 10.57 9.79 -5.25
N PRO A 644 10.71 10.87 -4.43
CA PRO A 644 10.31 10.86 -3.02
C PRO A 644 8.80 10.67 -2.79
N HIS A 645 7.93 11.07 -3.73
CA HIS A 645 6.50 10.74 -3.63
C HIS A 645 6.28 9.22 -3.64
N VAL A 646 6.97 8.50 -4.51
CA VAL A 646 6.88 7.03 -4.58
C VAL A 646 7.59 6.39 -3.37
N ALA A 647 8.75 6.90 -2.94
CA ALA A 647 9.48 6.39 -1.78
C ALA A 647 8.68 6.52 -0.46
N ALA A 648 7.98 7.62 -0.26
CA ALA A 648 7.08 7.80 0.88
C ALA A 648 5.94 6.77 0.89
N VAL A 649 5.32 6.49 -0.28
CA VAL A 649 4.23 5.51 -0.39
C VAL A 649 4.73 4.07 -0.23
N ALA A 650 5.91 3.74 -0.78
CA ALA A 650 6.58 2.48 -0.49
C ALA A 650 6.81 2.30 1.02
N GLY A 651 7.25 3.37 1.70
CA GLY A 651 7.43 3.41 3.16
C GLY A 651 6.12 3.24 3.94
N LEU A 652 4.99 3.76 3.44
CA LEU A 652 3.67 3.59 4.02
C LEU A 652 3.14 2.15 3.89
N LEU A 653 3.35 1.53 2.72
CA LEU A 653 3.02 0.12 2.50
C LEU A 653 3.83 -0.80 3.43
N LEU A 654 5.11 -0.49 3.65
CA LEU A 654 5.97 -1.20 4.59
C LEU A 654 5.66 -0.86 6.07
N SER A 655 5.12 0.32 6.36
CA SER A 655 4.57 0.66 7.68
C SER A 655 3.30 -0.14 8.02
N LEU A 656 2.45 -0.45 7.04
CA LEU A 656 1.32 -1.38 7.20
C LEU A 656 1.80 -2.84 7.29
N ASN A 657 2.74 -3.25 6.43
CA ASN A 657 3.24 -4.62 6.37
C ASN A 657 4.73 -4.70 5.99
N GLY A 658 5.60 -4.58 6.99
CA GLY A 658 7.07 -4.65 6.82
C GLY A 658 7.65 -6.00 6.40
N ASN A 659 6.81 -6.98 6.01
CA ASN A 659 7.22 -8.25 5.41
C ASN A 659 7.11 -8.28 3.88
N LEU A 660 6.51 -7.25 3.25
CA LEU A 660 6.36 -7.16 1.80
C LEU A 660 7.72 -7.24 1.10
N LYS A 661 7.77 -7.92 -0.04
CA LYS A 661 8.93 -7.93 -0.93
C LYS A 661 8.94 -6.68 -1.82
N PRO A 662 10.11 -6.20 -2.31
CA PRO A 662 10.17 -5.05 -3.22
C PRO A 662 9.20 -5.17 -4.41
N LYS A 663 9.14 -6.35 -5.06
CA LYS A 663 8.20 -6.62 -6.17
C LYS A 663 6.72 -6.66 -5.76
N GLU A 664 6.39 -6.86 -4.48
CA GLU A 664 5.02 -6.69 -3.97
C GLU A 664 4.71 -5.21 -3.72
N VAL A 665 5.66 -4.43 -3.20
CA VAL A 665 5.52 -2.97 -3.00
C VAL A 665 5.36 -2.27 -4.34
N GLU A 666 6.25 -2.53 -5.30
CA GLU A 666 6.15 -2.08 -6.69
C GLU A 666 4.79 -2.45 -7.30
N LYS A 667 4.35 -3.71 -7.16
CA LYS A 667 3.05 -4.13 -7.69
C LYS A 667 1.87 -3.38 -7.07
N TYR A 668 1.92 -3.04 -5.77
CA TYR A 668 0.89 -2.18 -5.17
C TYR A 668 0.90 -0.76 -5.73
N LEU A 669 2.06 -0.23 -6.10
CA LEU A 669 2.20 1.09 -6.75
C LEU A 669 1.68 1.07 -8.20
N THR A 670 2.07 0.07 -9.00
CA THR A 670 1.79 -0.01 -10.45
C THR A 670 0.38 -0.54 -10.77
N ASP A 671 -0.12 -1.57 -10.06
CA ASP A 671 -1.49 -2.09 -10.29
C ASP A 671 -2.56 -1.03 -10.00
N THR A 672 -2.28 -0.11 -9.08
CA THR A 672 -3.23 0.87 -8.57
C THR A 672 -3.01 2.29 -9.10
N ALA A 673 -1.96 2.51 -9.90
CA ALA A 673 -1.67 3.77 -10.57
C ALA A 673 -2.87 4.23 -11.42
N THR A 674 -2.99 5.54 -11.61
CA THR A 674 -4.00 6.18 -12.46
C THR A 674 -3.46 6.27 -13.88
N SER A 675 -4.10 5.59 -14.83
CA SER A 675 -3.73 5.63 -16.25
C SER A 675 -3.84 7.05 -16.80
N ILE A 676 -2.71 7.66 -17.15
CA ILE A 676 -2.64 8.97 -17.83
C ILE A 676 -2.08 8.86 -19.27
N ILE A 677 -2.01 7.63 -19.80
CA ILE A 677 -1.49 7.27 -21.13
C ILE A 677 -1.93 8.30 -22.17
N PHE A 678 -0.96 8.98 -22.79
CA PHE A 678 -1.24 9.94 -23.86
C PHE A 678 -1.83 9.19 -25.05
N LYS A 679 -2.93 9.72 -25.60
CA LYS A 679 -3.55 9.21 -26.82
C LYS A 679 -3.50 10.29 -27.87
N GLU A 680 -2.52 10.15 -28.75
CA GLU A 680 -2.35 10.97 -29.94
C GLU A 680 -3.52 10.67 -30.91
N ASN A 681 -4.61 11.43 -30.77
CA ASN A 681 -5.77 11.34 -31.66
C ASN A 681 -5.67 12.32 -32.83
N ASP A 682 -4.82 13.35 -32.71
CA ASP A 682 -4.82 14.54 -33.56
C ASP A 682 -3.89 14.41 -34.77
N ASN A 683 -3.08 13.34 -34.85
CA ASN A 683 -2.35 12.94 -36.05
C ASN A 683 -2.62 11.46 -36.40
N PRO A 684 -3.78 11.14 -37.02
CA PRO A 684 -4.13 9.76 -37.38
C PRO A 684 -3.33 9.22 -38.58
N GLU A 685 -2.62 10.07 -39.32
CA GLU A 685 -1.91 9.75 -40.56
C GLU A 685 -0.42 10.09 -40.44
N ASN A 686 0.33 9.23 -39.75
CA ASN A 686 1.78 9.25 -39.85
C ASN A 686 2.23 8.54 -41.15
N GLU A 687 1.96 9.17 -42.31
CA GLU A 687 2.32 8.68 -43.65
C GLU A 687 3.84 8.48 -43.85
N TYR A 688 4.68 8.93 -42.91
CA TYR A 688 6.14 8.78 -42.93
C TYR A 688 6.65 7.43 -42.39
N MET A 689 5.77 6.43 -42.22
CA MET A 689 6.20 5.02 -42.17
C MET A 689 6.50 4.52 -43.59
N GLU A 690 7.58 5.06 -44.18
CA GLU A 690 8.17 4.54 -45.41
C GLU A 690 8.61 3.08 -45.23
N GLU A 691 8.70 2.34 -46.34
CA GLU A 691 8.87 0.89 -46.53
C GLU A 691 9.97 0.18 -45.67
N PHE A 692 9.78 0.10 -44.35
CA PHE A 692 10.50 -0.85 -43.51
C PHE A 692 9.91 -2.27 -43.70
N PRO A 693 10.73 -3.29 -43.97
CA PRO A 693 10.24 -4.64 -44.24
C PRO A 693 9.55 -5.25 -43.01
N GLU A 694 8.48 -6.03 -43.25
CA GLU A 694 7.57 -6.59 -42.23
C GLU A 694 8.22 -7.54 -41.20
N ASP A 695 9.52 -7.87 -41.36
CA ASP A 695 10.28 -8.79 -40.52
C ASP A 695 10.77 -8.19 -39.18
N PHE A 696 10.65 -6.88 -38.96
CA PHE A 696 10.97 -6.27 -37.65
C PHE A 696 9.80 -6.44 -36.67
N PRO A 697 9.97 -7.20 -35.56
CA PRO A 697 8.90 -7.35 -34.57
C PRO A 697 8.69 -6.03 -33.84
N VAL A 698 7.52 -5.43 -34.02
CA VAL A 698 7.07 -4.29 -33.22
C VAL A 698 6.92 -4.76 -31.77
N ASP A 699 7.74 -4.23 -30.86
CA ASP A 699 7.72 -4.56 -29.42
C ASP A 699 6.33 -4.27 -28.83
N SER A 700 5.51 -5.31 -28.70
CA SER A 700 4.15 -5.19 -28.18
C SER A 700 4.14 -5.06 -26.65
N TYR A 701 4.04 -3.81 -26.17
CA TYR A 701 4.02 -3.50 -24.73
C TYR A 701 2.82 -4.13 -23.99
N PRO A 702 2.95 -4.40 -22.68
CA PRO A 702 1.83 -4.88 -21.87
C PRO A 702 0.61 -3.96 -21.96
N VAL A 703 -0.60 -4.52 -22.07
CA VAL A 703 -1.80 -3.70 -22.19
C VAL A 703 -2.00 -2.84 -20.94
N GLY A 704 -2.08 -1.52 -21.12
CA GLY A 704 -2.19 -0.56 -20.01
C GLY A 704 -0.85 -0.04 -19.50
N PHE A 705 0.25 -0.36 -20.20
CA PHE A 705 1.55 0.27 -20.09
C PHE A 705 1.81 1.15 -21.32
N ASP A 706 2.55 2.25 -21.17
CA ASP A 706 3.16 3.01 -22.26
C ASP A 706 4.57 3.49 -21.84
N LYS A 707 5.48 3.75 -22.79
CA LYS A 707 6.87 4.13 -22.45
C LYS A 707 6.97 5.44 -21.65
N VAL A 708 6.03 6.37 -21.86
CA VAL A 708 6.09 7.76 -21.40
C VAL A 708 5.54 7.90 -19.99
N SER A 709 4.42 7.23 -19.67
CA SER A 709 3.85 7.23 -18.31
C SER A 709 4.10 5.96 -17.50
N GLY A 710 4.69 4.91 -18.10
CA GLY A 710 4.84 3.59 -17.51
C GLY A 710 3.47 2.93 -17.34
N TRP A 711 3.15 2.51 -16.12
CA TRP A 711 1.79 2.16 -15.73
C TRP A 711 0.90 3.39 -15.43
N GLY A 712 1.44 4.61 -15.38
CA GLY A 712 0.71 5.87 -15.17
C GLY A 712 1.06 6.58 -13.87
N ARG A 713 0.21 7.53 -13.45
CA ARG A 713 0.45 8.39 -12.28
C ARG A 713 0.24 7.65 -10.95
N LEU A 714 1.16 7.80 -10.01
CA LEU A 714 1.05 7.35 -8.62
C LEU A 714 -0.32 7.73 -7.99
N ASN A 715 -1.01 6.75 -7.42
CA ASN A 715 -2.23 6.95 -6.65
C ASN A 715 -2.07 6.35 -5.24
N ALA A 716 -1.54 7.17 -4.33
CA ALA A 716 -1.08 6.73 -3.01
C ALA A 716 -2.22 6.16 -2.15
N TYR A 717 -3.42 6.78 -2.22
CA TYR A 717 -4.62 6.27 -1.56
C TYR A 717 -5.07 4.91 -2.09
N SER A 718 -5.03 4.69 -3.42
CA SER A 718 -5.42 3.43 -4.05
C SER A 718 -4.45 2.30 -3.70
N ALA A 719 -3.15 2.58 -3.66
CA ALA A 719 -2.10 1.63 -3.25
C ALA A 719 -2.26 1.20 -1.78
N PHE A 720 -2.36 2.17 -0.87
CA PHE A 720 -2.53 1.94 0.58
C PHE A 720 -3.83 1.18 0.87
N SER A 721 -4.94 1.58 0.25
CA SER A 721 -6.23 0.92 0.38
C SER A 721 -6.20 -0.53 -0.12
N ALA A 722 -5.48 -0.84 -1.23
CA ALA A 722 -5.36 -2.20 -1.73
C ALA A 722 -4.68 -3.14 -0.73
N LEU A 723 -3.62 -2.67 -0.06
CA LEU A 723 -2.94 -3.44 0.98
C LEU A 723 -3.81 -3.61 2.23
N GLN A 724 -4.44 -2.53 2.71
CA GLN A 724 -5.31 -2.57 3.89
C GLN A 724 -6.52 -3.50 3.70
N LEU A 725 -7.21 -3.37 2.56
CA LEU A 725 -8.30 -4.24 2.14
C LEU A 725 -7.86 -5.68 1.83
N LYS A 726 -6.54 -5.97 1.78
CA LYS A 726 -5.97 -7.26 1.34
C LYS A 726 -6.51 -7.67 -0.04
N ALA A 727 -6.77 -6.68 -0.89
CA ALA A 727 -7.43 -6.83 -2.16
C ALA A 727 -6.54 -7.60 -3.14
N LYS A 728 -7.06 -8.73 -3.65
CA LYS A 728 -6.41 -9.58 -4.65
C LYS A 728 -7.45 -10.10 -5.64
N VAL A 729 -7.15 -10.04 -6.93
CA VAL A 729 -7.96 -10.58 -8.02
C VAL A 729 -7.29 -11.87 -8.52
N ALA A 730 -8.06 -12.92 -8.79
CA ALA A 730 -7.54 -14.10 -9.48
C ALA A 730 -7.27 -13.81 -10.96
N PRO A 731 -6.33 -14.49 -11.64
CA PRO A 731 -6.08 -14.29 -13.07
C PRO A 731 -7.37 -14.42 -13.89
N ILE A 732 -7.66 -13.41 -14.70
CA ILE A 732 -8.82 -13.38 -15.59
C ILE A 732 -8.39 -13.85 -16.97
N TYR A 733 -9.13 -14.79 -17.52
CA TYR A 733 -8.96 -15.30 -18.88
C TYR A 733 -10.18 -14.97 -19.75
N ASN A 734 -10.03 -15.01 -21.07
CA ASN A 734 -11.15 -14.88 -22.02
C ASN A 734 -12.22 -16.00 -21.88
N SER A 735 -11.93 -17.08 -21.16
CA SER A 735 -12.88 -18.12 -20.71
C SER A 735 -13.66 -17.76 -19.44
N THR A 736 -13.21 -16.75 -18.68
CA THR A 736 -13.64 -16.53 -17.28
C THR A 736 -15.06 -15.99 -17.18
N ARG A 737 -15.86 -16.67 -16.36
CA ARG A 737 -17.27 -16.34 -16.07
C ARG A 737 -17.53 -15.94 -14.63
N LEU A 738 -16.63 -16.27 -13.70
CA LEU A 738 -16.67 -15.80 -12.32
C LEU A 738 -15.41 -15.00 -12.03
N LEU A 739 -15.55 -13.68 -11.89
CA LEU A 739 -14.51 -12.85 -11.31
C LEU A 739 -14.39 -13.23 -9.83
N THR A 740 -13.23 -13.74 -9.41
CA THR A 740 -12.99 -14.21 -8.04
C THR A 740 -11.73 -13.58 -7.45
N GLY A 741 -11.63 -13.63 -6.13
CA GLY A 741 -10.48 -13.07 -5.40
C GLY A 741 -10.74 -12.98 -3.90
N THR A 742 -9.94 -12.14 -3.23
CA THR A 742 -10.06 -11.86 -1.79
C THR A 742 -10.02 -10.37 -1.49
N ALA A 743 -10.70 -9.98 -0.41
CA ALA A 743 -10.54 -8.71 0.30
C ALA A 743 -10.97 -8.87 1.76
N GLU A 744 -11.07 -7.77 2.51
CA GLU A 744 -11.66 -7.72 3.85
C GLU A 744 -13.13 -8.20 3.85
N GLN A 745 -13.63 -8.69 4.99
CA GLN A 745 -14.99 -9.21 5.13
C GLN A 745 -16.04 -8.08 5.00
N GLY A 746 -17.02 -8.28 4.12
CA GLY A 746 -18.06 -7.30 3.84
C GLY A 746 -17.65 -6.19 2.87
N SER A 747 -16.43 -6.23 2.32
CA SER A 747 -16.03 -5.36 1.21
C SER A 747 -16.90 -5.60 -0.02
N VAL A 748 -17.21 -4.51 -0.73
CA VAL A 748 -17.90 -4.55 -2.03
C VAL A 748 -16.86 -4.53 -3.14
N ILE A 749 -16.99 -5.43 -4.10
CA ILE A 749 -16.18 -5.50 -5.32
C ILE A 749 -17.08 -5.19 -6.51
N SER A 750 -16.56 -4.43 -7.47
CA SER A 750 -17.24 -4.23 -8.76
C SER A 750 -16.29 -4.09 -9.93
N VAL A 751 -16.77 -4.46 -11.12
CA VAL A 751 -16.10 -4.23 -12.41
C VAL A 751 -17.10 -3.66 -13.40
N LYS A 752 -16.67 -2.67 -14.19
CA LYS A 752 -17.49 -2.07 -15.26
C LYS A 752 -17.09 -2.68 -16.60
N LEU A 753 -18.06 -3.25 -17.31
CA LEU A 753 -17.89 -3.86 -18.63
C LEU A 753 -18.88 -3.19 -19.60
N GLY A 754 -18.36 -2.32 -20.47
CA GLY A 754 -19.16 -1.41 -21.27
C GLY A 754 -19.98 -0.46 -20.38
N SER A 755 -21.30 -0.42 -20.57
CA SER A 755 -22.22 0.38 -19.77
C SER A 755 -22.68 -0.30 -18.46
N LYS A 756 -22.38 -1.58 -18.25
CA LYS A 756 -22.88 -2.36 -17.09
C LYS A 756 -21.83 -2.53 -16.01
N THR A 757 -22.24 -2.37 -14.76
CA THR A 757 -21.44 -2.71 -13.57
C THR A 757 -21.88 -4.07 -13.03
N TYR A 758 -20.91 -4.95 -12.80
CA TYR A 758 -21.07 -6.25 -12.16
C TYR A 758 -20.45 -6.16 -10.77
N SER A 759 -21.10 -6.73 -9.74
CA SER A 759 -20.64 -6.59 -8.36
C SER A 759 -20.88 -7.83 -7.51
N ALA A 760 -20.12 -7.92 -6.42
CA ALA A 760 -20.25 -8.91 -5.36
C ALA A 760 -19.81 -8.32 -4.01
N THR A 761 -20.07 -9.05 -2.93
CA THR A 761 -19.57 -8.75 -1.58
C THR A 761 -18.75 -9.94 -1.09
N THR A 762 -17.70 -9.71 -0.32
CA THR A 762 -16.92 -10.81 0.28
C THR A 762 -17.71 -11.57 1.34
N ASP A 763 -17.48 -12.88 1.40
CA ASP A 763 -17.99 -13.75 2.45
C ASP A 763 -17.24 -13.58 3.79
N LYS A 764 -17.64 -14.36 4.80
CA LYS A 764 -17.02 -14.39 6.13
C LYS A 764 -15.52 -14.81 6.14
N ASN A 765 -14.99 -15.28 5.01
CA ASN A 765 -13.60 -15.68 4.83
C ASN A 765 -12.83 -14.69 3.93
N GLY A 766 -13.44 -13.55 3.60
CA GLY A 766 -12.88 -12.53 2.71
C GLY A 766 -12.94 -12.89 1.22
N LYS A 767 -13.65 -13.94 0.79
CA LYS A 767 -13.70 -14.40 -0.61
C LYS A 767 -14.90 -13.82 -1.34
N PHE A 768 -14.73 -13.40 -2.59
CA PHE A 768 -15.84 -12.97 -3.45
C PHE A 768 -15.90 -13.76 -4.76
N ALA A 769 -17.08 -13.78 -5.36
CA ALA A 769 -17.34 -14.29 -6.70
C ALA A 769 -18.46 -13.45 -7.36
N ALA A 770 -18.19 -12.83 -8.51
CA ALA A 770 -19.18 -12.12 -9.32
C ALA A 770 -19.31 -12.78 -10.69
N GLU A 771 -20.53 -13.09 -11.16
CA GLU A 771 -20.71 -13.55 -12.54
C GLU A 771 -20.50 -12.39 -13.52
N ILE A 772 -19.63 -12.61 -14.51
CA ILE A 772 -19.32 -11.67 -15.58
C ILE A 772 -19.54 -12.31 -16.95
N PRO A 773 -19.84 -11.53 -18.00
CA PRO A 773 -19.75 -12.00 -19.38
C PRO A 773 -18.30 -12.36 -19.74
N LEU A 774 -18.12 -13.16 -20.78
CA LEU A 774 -16.80 -13.39 -21.38
C LEU A 774 -16.22 -12.05 -21.86
N THR A 775 -14.92 -11.90 -21.67
CA THR A 775 -14.14 -10.70 -22.05
C THR A 775 -13.11 -11.06 -23.12
N GLN A 776 -12.62 -10.07 -23.87
CA GLN A 776 -11.67 -10.32 -24.94
C GLN A 776 -10.24 -10.46 -24.40
N THR A 777 -9.43 -11.33 -25.00
CA THR A 777 -7.97 -11.38 -24.76
C THR A 777 -7.38 -9.98 -24.95
N ASN A 778 -6.40 -9.61 -24.14
CA ASN A 778 -5.75 -8.29 -24.15
C ASN A 778 -6.70 -7.12 -23.82
N GLN A 779 -7.88 -7.38 -23.23
CA GLN A 779 -8.71 -6.33 -22.66
C GLN A 779 -8.19 -5.92 -21.27
N LEU A 780 -7.92 -4.63 -21.06
CA LEU A 780 -7.61 -4.07 -19.74
C LEU A 780 -8.91 -3.85 -18.96
N LEU A 781 -8.93 -4.31 -17.70
CA LEU A 781 -10.05 -4.19 -16.77
C LEU A 781 -9.59 -3.48 -15.49
N TYR A 782 -10.51 -2.73 -14.88
CA TYR A 782 -10.33 -2.09 -13.58
C TYR A 782 -11.31 -2.70 -12.59
N ILE A 783 -10.79 -3.32 -11.53
CA ILE A 783 -11.56 -3.97 -10.48
C ILE A 783 -11.56 -3.06 -9.26
N HIS A 784 -12.72 -2.46 -8.97
CA HIS A 784 -12.91 -1.57 -7.84
C HIS A 784 -13.25 -2.36 -6.58
N PHE A 785 -12.57 -2.05 -5.49
CA PHE A 785 -12.85 -2.57 -4.15
C PHE A 785 -13.20 -1.41 -3.22
N SER A 786 -14.11 -1.64 -2.27
CA SER A 786 -14.45 -0.69 -1.21
C SER A 786 -14.68 -1.41 0.13
N SER A 787 -14.26 -0.82 1.24
CA SER A 787 -14.56 -1.31 2.59
C SER A 787 -16.06 -1.25 2.88
N LYS A 788 -16.51 -2.01 3.88
CA LYS A 788 -17.93 -2.02 4.30
C LYS A 788 -18.43 -0.62 4.74
N ASP A 789 -17.54 0.24 5.23
CA ASP A 789 -17.82 1.62 5.63
C ASP A 789 -17.44 2.68 4.58
N GLY A 790 -16.94 2.26 3.41
CA GLY A 790 -16.58 3.13 2.28
C GLY A 790 -15.30 3.96 2.43
N LYS A 791 -14.55 3.85 3.53
CA LYS A 791 -13.34 4.66 3.78
C LYS A 791 -12.12 4.20 2.98
N ALA A 792 -11.87 2.90 2.92
CA ALA A 792 -10.78 2.34 2.11
C ALA A 792 -11.35 1.92 0.76
N SER A 793 -10.78 2.41 -0.34
CA SER A 793 -11.19 2.01 -1.68
C SER A 793 -10.03 2.06 -2.66
N THR A 794 -10.00 1.10 -3.59
CA THR A 794 -8.92 0.94 -4.56
C THR A 794 -9.47 0.54 -5.92
N SER A 795 -8.69 0.80 -6.96
CA SER A 795 -8.91 0.30 -8.31
C SER A 795 -7.68 -0.49 -8.73
N ILE A 796 -7.81 -1.81 -8.83
CA ILE A 796 -6.73 -2.71 -9.27
C ILE A 796 -6.91 -2.96 -10.77
N ARG A 797 -5.92 -2.61 -11.58
CA ARG A 797 -5.90 -2.97 -13.01
C ARG A 797 -5.56 -4.44 -13.20
N THR A 798 -6.09 -5.06 -14.25
CA THR A 798 -5.72 -6.42 -14.66
C THR A 798 -6.06 -6.65 -16.13
N THR A 799 -5.25 -7.44 -16.83
CA THR A 799 -5.42 -7.71 -18.27
C THR A 799 -5.95 -9.13 -18.48
N VAL A 800 -6.94 -9.26 -19.34
CA VAL A 800 -7.58 -10.55 -19.68
C VAL A 800 -6.61 -11.40 -20.52
N GLN A 801 -6.18 -12.51 -19.95
CA GLN A 801 -5.25 -13.46 -20.56
C GLN A 801 -5.96 -14.39 -21.56
N ASN A 802 -5.19 -15.00 -22.47
CA ASN A 802 -5.73 -16.03 -23.36
C ASN A 802 -5.79 -17.39 -22.64
N ASP A 803 -6.95 -18.02 -22.55
CA ASP A 803 -7.05 -19.40 -22.08
C ASP A 803 -6.64 -20.37 -23.19
N THR A 804 -5.61 -21.17 -22.93
CA THR A 804 -5.14 -22.24 -23.81
C THR A 804 -5.39 -23.64 -23.22
N LYS A 805 -6.05 -23.72 -22.06
CA LYS A 805 -6.12 -24.93 -21.23
C LYS A 805 -7.53 -25.53 -21.25
N ALA A 806 -7.71 -26.52 -22.12
CA ALA A 806 -8.94 -27.28 -22.21
C ALA A 806 -9.45 -27.82 -20.85
N PRO A 807 -10.79 -27.78 -20.62
CA PRO A 807 -11.41 -28.35 -19.42
C PRO A 807 -11.06 -29.82 -19.16
N SER A 808 -11.18 -30.22 -17.91
CA SER A 808 -11.13 -31.63 -17.52
C SER A 808 -12.25 -32.44 -18.21
N ALA A 809 -11.98 -33.72 -18.48
CA ALA A 809 -12.97 -34.61 -19.10
C ALA A 809 -14.24 -34.73 -18.22
N PRO A 810 -15.46 -34.55 -18.76
CA PRO A 810 -16.68 -34.54 -17.94
C PRO A 810 -16.91 -35.87 -17.22
N THR A 811 -17.20 -35.84 -15.92
CA THR A 811 -17.58 -37.07 -15.19
C THR A 811 -19.08 -37.32 -15.32
N VAL A 812 -19.47 -38.44 -15.92
CA VAL A 812 -20.85 -38.70 -16.32
C VAL A 812 -21.47 -39.81 -15.48
N GLN A 813 -22.74 -39.64 -15.08
CA GLN A 813 -23.48 -40.66 -14.34
C GLN A 813 -23.83 -41.87 -15.24
N LYS A 814 -24.13 -43.02 -14.63
CA LYS A 814 -24.57 -44.22 -15.36
C LYS A 814 -25.86 -43.92 -16.12
N LEU A 815 -25.93 -44.35 -17.38
CA LEU A 815 -27.03 -44.10 -18.29
C LEU A 815 -27.70 -45.41 -18.72
N GLY A 816 -28.99 -45.55 -18.44
CA GLY A 816 -29.83 -46.65 -18.90
C GLY A 816 -30.49 -46.39 -20.25
N ASP A 817 -30.91 -47.46 -20.90
CA ASP A 817 -31.66 -47.48 -22.17
C ASP A 817 -33.01 -46.73 -22.14
N ASN A 818 -33.58 -46.56 -20.95
CA ASN A 818 -34.81 -45.79 -20.74
C ASN A 818 -34.59 -44.30 -20.40
N ASP A 819 -33.35 -43.88 -20.14
CA ASP A 819 -33.09 -42.52 -19.68
C ASP A 819 -33.20 -41.49 -20.82
N VAL A 820 -33.72 -40.31 -20.47
CA VAL A 820 -33.92 -39.17 -21.38
C VAL A 820 -33.19 -37.91 -20.91
N VAL A 821 -32.38 -38.03 -19.85
CA VAL A 821 -31.51 -36.97 -19.33
C VAL A 821 -30.15 -37.56 -18.97
N LEU A 822 -29.10 -37.01 -19.58
CA LEU A 822 -27.71 -37.31 -19.27
C LEU A 822 -27.23 -36.35 -18.17
N LYS A 823 -26.75 -36.88 -17.04
CA LYS A 823 -26.30 -36.09 -15.89
C LYS A 823 -24.81 -36.28 -15.63
N GLY A 824 -24.16 -35.25 -15.11
CA GLY A 824 -22.74 -35.32 -14.73
C GLY A 824 -22.22 -34.01 -14.16
N THR A 825 -20.90 -33.93 -14.05
CA THR A 825 -20.16 -32.71 -13.70
C THR A 825 -19.01 -32.47 -14.68
N SER A 826 -18.68 -31.19 -14.85
CA SER A 826 -17.64 -30.62 -15.69
C SER A 826 -17.08 -29.39 -14.97
N GLU A 827 -16.21 -28.65 -15.62
CA GLU A 827 -15.95 -27.24 -15.31
C GLU A 827 -17.25 -26.41 -15.37
N ALA A 828 -17.36 -25.38 -14.53
CA ALA A 828 -18.55 -24.52 -14.44
C ALA A 828 -18.77 -23.70 -15.72
N PHE A 829 -20.04 -23.48 -16.08
CA PHE A 829 -20.47 -22.76 -17.31
C PHE A 829 -20.05 -23.37 -18.65
N ALA A 830 -19.14 -24.35 -18.68
CA ALA A 830 -18.67 -25.01 -19.89
C ALA A 830 -19.84 -25.65 -20.68
N SER A 831 -19.78 -25.55 -22.00
CA SER A 831 -20.77 -26.14 -22.89
C SER A 831 -20.44 -27.62 -23.12
N ILE A 832 -21.43 -28.47 -22.92
CA ILE A 832 -21.31 -29.92 -22.90
C ILE A 832 -22.05 -30.51 -24.11
N SER A 833 -21.35 -31.30 -24.91
CA SER A 833 -21.92 -32.02 -26.05
C SER A 833 -21.83 -33.53 -25.83
N ALA A 834 -22.96 -34.22 -26.02
CA ALA A 834 -23.05 -35.68 -26.00
C ALA A 834 -23.30 -36.20 -27.42
N THR A 835 -22.48 -37.17 -27.83
CA THR A 835 -22.44 -37.70 -29.20
C THR A 835 -22.51 -39.22 -29.25
N VAL A 836 -23.02 -39.77 -30.35
CA VAL A 836 -22.98 -41.20 -30.70
C VAL A 836 -22.51 -41.31 -32.14
N ASN A 837 -21.42 -42.05 -32.38
CA ASN A 837 -20.78 -42.18 -33.69
C ASN A 837 -20.54 -40.80 -34.35
N GLY A 838 -20.01 -39.84 -33.58
CA GLY A 838 -19.78 -38.44 -34.01
C GLY A 838 -21.03 -37.54 -34.04
N ASN A 839 -22.23 -38.09 -34.16
CA ASN A 839 -23.47 -37.32 -34.26
C ASN A 839 -23.96 -36.85 -32.89
N ALA A 840 -24.34 -35.57 -32.75
CA ALA A 840 -24.87 -35.02 -31.51
C ALA A 840 -26.25 -35.60 -31.14
N ILE A 841 -26.38 -36.10 -29.91
CA ILE A 841 -27.63 -36.63 -29.35
C ILE A 841 -28.26 -35.71 -28.28
N GLY A 842 -27.51 -34.69 -27.83
CA GLY A 842 -27.98 -33.62 -26.96
C GLY A 842 -26.82 -32.71 -26.54
N ASN A 843 -27.12 -31.42 -26.36
CA ASN A 843 -26.19 -30.40 -25.88
C ASN A 843 -26.82 -29.63 -24.70
N GLY A 844 -25.99 -29.03 -23.85
CA GLY A 844 -26.40 -28.15 -22.75
C GLY A 844 -25.16 -27.58 -22.06
N ASN A 845 -25.32 -26.80 -20.99
CA ASN A 845 -24.18 -26.23 -20.26
C ASN A 845 -24.12 -26.78 -18.83
N ALA A 846 -22.94 -26.69 -18.21
CA ALA A 846 -22.77 -26.87 -16.77
C ALA A 846 -23.26 -25.62 -15.99
N ASP A 847 -23.77 -25.83 -14.77
CA ASP A 847 -24.10 -24.75 -13.83
C ASP A 847 -22.84 -24.16 -13.15
N LEU A 848 -23.05 -23.20 -12.25
CA LEU A 848 -21.97 -22.58 -11.45
C LEU A 848 -21.24 -23.56 -10.52
N ASN A 849 -21.80 -24.76 -10.26
CA ASN A 849 -21.20 -25.85 -9.49
C ASN A 849 -20.60 -26.94 -10.42
N GLY A 850 -20.50 -26.69 -11.73
CA GLY A 850 -20.05 -27.66 -12.71
C GLY A 850 -21.08 -28.74 -13.10
N LYS A 851 -22.29 -28.75 -12.53
CA LYS A 851 -23.29 -29.82 -12.75
C LYS A 851 -24.05 -29.60 -14.06
N PHE A 852 -24.25 -30.65 -14.85
CA PHE A 852 -25.06 -30.59 -16.07
C PHE A 852 -26.18 -31.64 -16.08
N ALA A 853 -27.26 -31.33 -16.78
CA ALA A 853 -28.40 -32.21 -17.03
C ALA A 853 -28.94 -32.00 -18.45
N ILE A 854 -28.46 -32.79 -19.40
CA ILE A 854 -28.72 -32.63 -20.84
C ILE A 854 -29.87 -33.53 -21.26
N LYS A 855 -30.91 -32.97 -21.90
CA LYS A 855 -32.01 -33.76 -22.46
C LYS A 855 -31.53 -34.53 -23.69
N ILE A 856 -31.73 -35.85 -23.72
CA ILE A 856 -31.35 -36.73 -24.82
C ILE A 856 -32.52 -37.63 -25.24
N LYS A 857 -32.47 -38.16 -26.47
CA LYS A 857 -33.33 -39.29 -26.86
C LYS A 857 -32.84 -40.58 -26.19
N LYS A 858 -33.76 -41.50 -25.86
CA LYS A 858 -33.42 -42.85 -25.37
C LYS A 858 -32.41 -43.52 -26.29
N GLN A 859 -31.41 -44.18 -25.70
CA GLN A 859 -30.34 -44.86 -26.43
C GLN A 859 -30.50 -46.38 -26.34
N LYS A 860 -30.02 -47.12 -27.34
CA LYS A 860 -30.04 -48.58 -27.30
C LYS A 860 -29.00 -49.10 -26.28
N ARG A 861 -29.33 -50.18 -25.58
CA ARG A 861 -28.37 -50.96 -24.77
C ARG A 861 -27.07 -51.20 -25.57
N ASN A 862 -25.93 -51.09 -24.90
CA ASN A 862 -24.58 -51.18 -25.46
C ASN A 862 -24.13 -50.04 -26.40
N THR A 863 -24.98 -49.06 -26.75
CA THR A 863 -24.51 -47.83 -27.41
C THR A 863 -23.45 -47.15 -26.54
N VAL A 864 -22.38 -46.67 -27.17
CA VAL A 864 -21.37 -45.83 -26.52
C VAL A 864 -21.72 -44.37 -26.76
N VAL A 865 -21.91 -43.61 -25.69
CA VAL A 865 -22.10 -42.15 -25.72
C VAL A 865 -20.77 -41.51 -25.35
N SER A 866 -20.29 -40.59 -26.20
CA SER A 866 -19.06 -39.82 -26.00
C SER A 866 -19.41 -38.39 -25.61
N VAL A 867 -18.91 -37.92 -24.46
CA VAL A 867 -19.26 -36.63 -23.86
C VAL A 867 -18.01 -35.76 -23.74
N THR A 868 -18.07 -34.53 -24.26
CA THR A 868 -16.98 -33.53 -24.19
C THR A 868 -17.51 -32.21 -23.67
N ALA A 869 -16.67 -31.47 -22.94
CA ALA A 869 -16.89 -30.08 -22.58
C ALA A 869 -16.06 -29.13 -23.46
N THR A 870 -16.52 -27.89 -23.57
CA THR A 870 -15.85 -26.77 -24.22
C THR A 870 -16.02 -25.53 -23.35
N ASP A 871 -14.93 -24.82 -23.06
CA ASP A 871 -14.93 -23.60 -22.23
C ASP A 871 -15.43 -22.36 -23.03
N GLY A 872 -15.33 -21.17 -22.40
CA GLY A 872 -15.65 -19.89 -23.06
C GLY A 872 -14.65 -19.47 -24.14
N ALA A 873 -13.39 -19.92 -24.06
CA ALA A 873 -12.34 -19.66 -25.05
C ALA A 873 -12.38 -20.63 -26.26
N LYS A 874 -13.25 -21.64 -26.21
CA LYS A 874 -13.47 -22.73 -27.17
C LYS A 874 -12.46 -23.89 -27.06
N ASN A 875 -11.64 -23.97 -26.02
CA ASN A 875 -10.79 -25.16 -25.81
C ASN A 875 -11.67 -26.36 -25.44
N LYS A 876 -11.36 -27.54 -25.99
CA LYS A 876 -12.22 -28.73 -25.90
C LYS A 876 -11.58 -29.86 -25.08
N SER A 877 -12.32 -30.37 -24.10
CA SER A 877 -11.87 -31.43 -23.20
C SER A 877 -11.59 -32.74 -23.94
N LYS A 878 -10.80 -33.62 -23.29
CA LYS A 878 -10.82 -35.05 -23.62
C LYS A 878 -12.24 -35.61 -23.43
N ALA A 879 -12.60 -36.62 -24.23
CA ALA A 879 -13.94 -37.20 -24.21
C ALA A 879 -14.08 -38.29 -23.13
N THR A 880 -15.17 -38.24 -22.38
CA THR A 880 -15.59 -39.34 -21.50
C THR A 880 -16.60 -40.22 -22.22
N THR A 881 -16.27 -41.49 -22.41
CA THR A 881 -17.16 -42.48 -23.02
C THR A 881 -17.90 -43.29 -21.96
N ILE A 882 -19.23 -43.36 -22.05
CA ILE A 882 -20.06 -44.26 -21.24
C ILE A 882 -20.82 -45.25 -22.12
N LYS A 883 -21.11 -46.43 -21.59
CA LYS A 883 -21.88 -47.47 -22.28
C LYS A 883 -23.27 -47.58 -21.69
N VAL A 884 -24.29 -47.52 -22.54
CA VAL A 884 -25.71 -47.58 -22.14
C VAL A 884 -26.03 -48.95 -21.54
N ILE A 885 -26.42 -48.97 -20.27
CA ILE A 885 -26.88 -50.17 -19.58
C ILE A 885 -28.36 -50.44 -19.86
N ASP A 886 -28.80 -51.64 -19.52
CA ASP A 886 -30.21 -52.04 -19.62
C ASP A 886 -30.88 -51.88 -18.26
N ASN A 887 -31.84 -50.96 -18.18
CA ASN A 887 -32.71 -50.75 -17.04
C ASN A 887 -34.17 -51.10 -17.38
N THR A 888 -34.43 -51.81 -18.49
CA THR A 888 -35.78 -52.26 -18.90
C THR A 888 -36.13 -53.54 -18.13
N PRO A 889 -37.12 -53.53 -17.21
CA PRO A 889 -37.53 -54.76 -16.53
C PRO A 889 -38.32 -55.66 -17.48
N PRO A 890 -38.09 -56.99 -17.45
CA PRO A 890 -38.74 -57.90 -18.37
C PRO A 890 -40.27 -57.93 -18.17
N SER A 891 -40.98 -58.30 -19.23
CA SER A 891 -42.44 -58.42 -19.19
C SER A 891 -42.94 -59.38 -18.09
N VAL A 892 -44.11 -59.08 -17.53
CA VAL A 892 -44.69 -59.86 -16.42
C VAL A 892 -44.99 -61.30 -16.86
N PRO A 893 -44.51 -62.34 -16.15
CA PRO A 893 -44.79 -63.73 -16.51
C PRO A 893 -46.29 -64.03 -16.66
N SER A 894 -46.66 -64.57 -17.81
CA SER A 894 -47.95 -65.25 -17.96
C SER A 894 -47.84 -66.68 -17.42
N VAL A 895 -49.00 -67.32 -17.17
CA VAL A 895 -49.09 -68.73 -16.81
C VAL A 895 -50.18 -69.39 -17.65
N ASN A 896 -49.89 -70.59 -18.12
CA ASN A 896 -50.76 -71.38 -18.98
C ASN A 896 -51.71 -72.21 -18.11
N GLY A 897 -53.00 -71.84 -18.09
CA GLY A 897 -54.05 -72.57 -17.36
C GLY A 897 -54.06 -72.34 -15.85
N THR A 898 -54.94 -73.08 -15.16
CA THR A 898 -55.15 -72.94 -13.71
C THR A 898 -54.20 -73.82 -12.89
N ILE A 899 -53.35 -73.20 -12.07
CA ILE A 899 -52.56 -73.93 -11.06
C ILE A 899 -53.48 -74.43 -9.95
N SER A 900 -53.35 -75.69 -9.57
CA SER A 900 -54.19 -76.36 -8.56
C SER A 900 -53.39 -77.17 -7.57
N ASN A 901 -54.02 -77.65 -6.50
CA ASN A 901 -53.41 -78.55 -5.51
C ASN A 901 -52.98 -79.92 -6.09
N LYS A 902 -53.32 -80.23 -7.34
CA LYS A 902 -52.80 -81.38 -8.09
C LYS A 902 -51.56 -81.03 -8.95
N SER A 903 -51.27 -79.76 -9.19
CA SER A 903 -50.18 -79.30 -10.08
C SER A 903 -48.80 -79.52 -9.46
N ASP A 904 -47.89 -80.09 -10.26
CA ASP A 904 -46.47 -80.37 -9.98
C ASP A 904 -45.51 -79.43 -10.74
N LYS A 905 -46.06 -78.54 -11.56
CA LYS A 905 -45.32 -77.55 -12.34
C LYS A 905 -46.15 -76.30 -12.63
N ILE A 906 -45.47 -75.19 -12.86
CA ILE A 906 -46.01 -73.94 -13.40
C ILE A 906 -45.33 -73.72 -14.76
N SER A 907 -46.11 -73.62 -15.83
CA SER A 907 -45.62 -73.27 -17.16
C SER A 907 -46.29 -72.01 -17.68
N GLY A 908 -45.63 -71.28 -18.57
CA GLY A 908 -46.10 -70.00 -19.06
C GLY A 908 -45.19 -69.39 -20.12
N LYS A 909 -45.38 -68.10 -20.41
CA LYS A 909 -44.43 -67.29 -21.17
C LYS A 909 -43.85 -66.16 -20.32
N ALA A 910 -42.58 -65.86 -20.55
CA ALA A 910 -41.87 -64.67 -20.08
C ALA A 910 -40.89 -64.25 -21.18
N GLU A 911 -40.07 -63.24 -20.90
CA GLU A 911 -39.08 -62.77 -21.86
C GLU A 911 -37.96 -63.80 -22.10
N THR A 912 -37.58 -64.04 -23.36
CA THR A 912 -36.56 -65.01 -23.76
C THR A 912 -35.25 -64.85 -22.98
N GLY A 913 -34.80 -65.90 -22.31
CA GLY A 913 -33.58 -65.89 -21.50
C GLY A 913 -33.71 -65.24 -20.11
N SER A 914 -34.90 -64.72 -19.73
CA SER A 914 -35.16 -64.29 -18.35
C SER A 914 -35.40 -65.48 -17.42
N THR A 915 -34.98 -65.36 -16.17
CA THR A 915 -35.22 -66.35 -15.10
C THR A 915 -36.54 -66.03 -14.41
N VAL A 916 -37.56 -66.88 -14.63
CA VAL A 916 -38.82 -66.81 -13.88
C VAL A 916 -38.67 -67.53 -12.56
N THR A 917 -39.01 -66.87 -11.46
CA THR A 917 -38.95 -67.41 -10.09
C THR A 917 -40.34 -67.44 -9.47
N ALA A 918 -40.71 -68.58 -8.90
CA ALA A 918 -41.96 -68.77 -8.16
C ALA A 918 -41.69 -68.79 -6.64
N LYS A 919 -42.46 -68.04 -5.85
CA LYS A 919 -42.35 -67.99 -4.37
C LYS A 919 -43.71 -68.12 -3.67
N VAL A 920 -43.67 -68.47 -2.39
CA VAL A 920 -44.79 -68.37 -1.44
C VAL A 920 -44.27 -67.62 -0.22
N GLY A 921 -44.77 -66.41 0.00
CA GLY A 921 -44.14 -65.47 0.94
C GLY A 921 -42.69 -65.18 0.54
N LYS A 922 -41.74 -65.38 1.48
CA LYS A 922 -40.30 -65.26 1.20
C LYS A 922 -39.69 -66.52 0.56
N THR A 923 -40.35 -67.68 0.66
CA THR A 923 -39.79 -68.99 0.28
C THR A 923 -39.91 -69.25 -1.22
N THR A 924 -38.79 -69.51 -1.89
CA THR A 924 -38.77 -69.92 -3.31
C THR A 924 -39.28 -71.35 -3.48
N LEU A 925 -40.28 -71.55 -4.36
CA LEU A 925 -40.75 -72.88 -4.77
C LEU A 925 -39.88 -73.49 -5.87
N GLY A 926 -39.27 -72.64 -6.71
CA GLY A 926 -38.39 -73.01 -7.80
C GLY A 926 -38.23 -71.85 -8.80
N SER A 927 -37.27 -72.00 -9.72
CA SER A 927 -37.03 -71.05 -10.82
C SER A 927 -36.76 -71.80 -12.12
N ALA A 928 -36.96 -71.14 -13.26
CA ALA A 928 -36.65 -71.66 -14.59
C ALA A 928 -36.30 -70.51 -15.55
N ILE A 929 -35.33 -70.74 -16.44
CA ILE A 929 -35.03 -69.80 -17.53
C ILE A 929 -36.06 -70.00 -18.65
N ALA A 930 -36.56 -68.91 -19.22
CA ALA A 930 -37.41 -68.94 -20.41
C ALA A 930 -36.59 -69.26 -21.67
N ASP A 931 -37.07 -70.20 -22.50
CA ASP A 931 -36.40 -70.66 -23.71
C ASP A 931 -36.32 -69.60 -24.82
N LYS A 932 -35.75 -69.95 -25.98
CA LYS A 932 -35.68 -69.05 -27.16
C LYS A 932 -37.06 -68.53 -27.61
N ASN A 933 -38.14 -69.23 -27.29
CA ASN A 933 -39.54 -68.92 -27.62
C ASN A 933 -40.30 -68.25 -26.45
N GLY A 934 -39.58 -67.83 -25.40
CA GLY A 934 -40.13 -67.25 -24.17
C GLY A 934 -40.86 -68.26 -23.27
N LYS A 935 -40.88 -69.56 -23.56
CA LYS A 935 -41.58 -70.58 -22.76
C LYS A 935 -40.73 -70.96 -21.55
N TYR A 936 -41.36 -71.05 -20.38
CA TYR A 936 -40.71 -71.57 -19.16
C TYR A 936 -41.54 -72.69 -18.52
N THR A 937 -40.91 -73.52 -17.69
CA THR A 937 -41.58 -74.51 -16.83
C THR A 937 -40.81 -74.70 -15.53
N ILE A 938 -41.38 -74.22 -14.42
CA ILE A 938 -40.86 -74.40 -13.07
C ILE A 938 -41.50 -75.67 -12.49
N LYS A 939 -40.69 -76.67 -12.11
CA LYS A 939 -41.15 -77.80 -11.29
C LYS A 939 -41.41 -77.31 -9.86
N ILE A 940 -42.54 -77.68 -9.25
CA ILE A 940 -42.91 -77.31 -7.88
C ILE A 940 -43.41 -78.52 -7.10
N LYS A 941 -43.22 -78.53 -5.77
CA LYS A 941 -43.99 -79.42 -4.89
C LYS A 941 -45.45 -78.98 -4.91
N LYS A 942 -46.40 -79.92 -4.89
CA LYS A 942 -47.85 -79.65 -4.85
C LYS A 942 -48.18 -78.72 -3.67
N GLN A 943 -48.93 -77.66 -3.94
CA GLN A 943 -49.30 -76.63 -2.96
C GLN A 943 -50.70 -76.85 -2.39
N LYS A 944 -50.96 -76.37 -1.18
CA LYS A 944 -52.32 -76.41 -0.60
C LYS A 944 -53.26 -75.48 -1.39
N ALA A 945 -54.54 -75.82 -1.49
CA ALA A 945 -55.54 -74.92 -2.06
C ALA A 945 -55.59 -73.57 -1.33
N ASN A 946 -55.95 -72.50 -2.05
CA ASN A 946 -55.93 -71.10 -1.62
C ASN A 946 -54.53 -70.51 -1.33
N THR A 947 -53.44 -71.27 -1.52
CA THR A 947 -52.07 -70.74 -1.42
C THR A 947 -51.85 -69.67 -2.51
N LYS A 948 -51.27 -68.52 -2.14
CA LYS A 948 -50.89 -67.46 -3.09
C LYS A 948 -49.42 -67.65 -3.52
N ILE A 949 -49.21 -67.98 -4.78
CA ILE A 949 -47.87 -68.07 -5.41
C ILE A 949 -47.58 -66.74 -6.10
N SER A 950 -46.40 -66.18 -5.88
CA SER A 950 -45.87 -65.02 -6.60
C SER A 950 -44.88 -65.45 -7.68
N LEU A 951 -44.93 -64.80 -8.84
CA LEU A 951 -44.07 -65.05 -10.00
C LEU A 951 -43.45 -63.74 -10.48
N THR A 952 -42.14 -63.74 -10.68
CA THR A 952 -41.36 -62.61 -11.24
C THR A 952 -40.36 -63.13 -12.26
N ALA A 953 -40.24 -62.48 -13.42
CA ALA A 953 -39.10 -62.67 -14.32
C ALA A 953 -37.93 -61.78 -13.88
N THR A 954 -36.71 -62.23 -14.14
CA THR A 954 -35.49 -61.45 -13.94
C THR A 954 -34.58 -61.63 -15.14
N ASP A 955 -34.16 -60.55 -15.79
CA ASP A 955 -33.37 -60.58 -17.02
C ASP A 955 -31.86 -60.83 -16.77
N LYS A 956 -31.03 -60.63 -17.80
CA LYS A 956 -29.57 -60.73 -17.70
C LYS A 956 -28.89 -59.50 -17.05
N ALA A 957 -29.54 -58.34 -17.00
CA ALA A 957 -29.08 -57.16 -16.25
C ALA A 957 -29.45 -57.22 -14.76
N LYS A 958 -30.30 -58.18 -14.37
CA LYS A 958 -30.94 -58.37 -13.06
C LYS A 958 -32.14 -57.44 -12.80
N ASN A 959 -32.72 -56.81 -13.82
CA ASN A 959 -33.99 -56.10 -13.67
C ASN A 959 -35.12 -57.12 -13.44
N ALA A 960 -36.06 -56.81 -12.55
CA ALA A 960 -37.14 -57.71 -12.16
C ALA A 960 -38.52 -57.21 -12.61
N SER A 961 -39.32 -58.10 -13.21
CA SER A 961 -40.69 -57.79 -13.62
C SER A 961 -41.58 -57.41 -12.43
N LYS A 962 -42.68 -56.70 -12.70
CA LYS A 962 -43.80 -56.65 -11.73
C LYS A 962 -44.27 -58.09 -11.42
N GLN A 963 -44.76 -58.30 -10.20
CA GLN A 963 -45.17 -59.62 -9.71
C GLN A 963 -46.52 -60.04 -10.30
N LYS A 964 -46.61 -61.27 -10.83
CA LYS A 964 -47.88 -61.96 -11.05
C LYS A 964 -48.22 -62.81 -9.82
N THR A 965 -49.39 -62.60 -9.22
CA THR A 965 -49.89 -63.45 -8.13
C THR A 965 -50.92 -64.45 -8.67
N ILE A 966 -50.87 -65.70 -8.20
CA ILE A 966 -51.78 -66.79 -8.58
C ILE A 966 -52.27 -67.50 -7.31
N THR A 967 -53.59 -67.70 -7.20
CA THR A 967 -54.19 -68.52 -6.15
C THR A 967 -54.29 -69.97 -6.62
N VAL A 968 -53.80 -70.91 -5.82
CA VAL A 968 -53.87 -72.36 -6.09
C VAL A 968 -55.32 -72.83 -5.95
N ALA A 969 -55.94 -73.25 -7.05
CA ALA A 969 -57.31 -73.78 -7.05
C ALA A 969 -57.39 -75.17 -6.38
N ASP A 970 -58.55 -75.50 -5.82
CA ASP A 970 -58.82 -76.87 -5.35
C ASP A 970 -59.38 -77.73 -6.48
N LYS A 971 -58.76 -78.89 -6.73
CA LYS A 971 -59.24 -79.93 -7.63
C LYS A 971 -59.17 -81.34 -7.00
N ILE A 972 -59.06 -81.44 -5.67
CA ILE A 972 -59.15 -82.72 -4.96
C ILE A 972 -60.62 -82.95 -4.61
N ALA A 973 -61.13 -84.15 -4.92
CA ALA A 973 -62.52 -84.49 -4.59
C ALA A 973 -62.63 -84.91 -3.12
N PRO A 974 -63.73 -84.58 -2.44
CA PRO A 974 -63.95 -85.00 -1.06
C PRO A 974 -64.05 -86.52 -0.97
N ALA A 975 -63.76 -87.04 0.22
CA ALA A 975 -63.90 -88.48 0.50
C ALA A 975 -65.34 -88.97 0.26
N ALA A 976 -65.48 -90.22 -0.18
CA ALA A 976 -66.78 -90.82 -0.47
C ALA A 976 -67.61 -90.95 0.83
N PRO A 977 -68.88 -90.49 0.86
CA PRO A 977 -69.65 -90.40 2.10
C PRO A 977 -69.94 -91.77 2.71
N SER A 978 -69.50 -91.98 3.95
CA SER A 978 -69.79 -93.18 4.74
C SER A 978 -71.25 -93.17 5.20
N VAL A 979 -72.11 -93.87 4.47
CA VAL A 979 -73.55 -93.96 4.74
C VAL A 979 -73.86 -95.15 5.65
N ASN A 980 -74.77 -94.96 6.61
CA ASN A 980 -75.31 -96.04 7.45
C ASN A 980 -76.19 -97.03 6.64
N ASN A 981 -76.67 -98.09 7.29
CA ASN A 981 -77.54 -99.09 6.63
C ASN A 981 -78.96 -98.56 6.40
N VAL A 982 -79.57 -98.97 5.29
CA VAL A 982 -80.86 -98.45 4.81
C VAL A 982 -81.85 -99.60 4.64
N THR A 983 -83.06 -99.43 5.16
CA THR A 983 -84.14 -100.42 5.11
C THR A 983 -85.44 -99.83 4.58
N THR A 984 -86.43 -100.68 4.27
CA THR A 984 -87.79 -100.25 3.88
C THR A 984 -88.50 -99.37 4.93
N LYS A 985 -88.09 -99.42 6.21
CA LYS A 985 -88.61 -98.54 7.28
C LYS A 985 -87.88 -97.18 7.36
N THR A 986 -86.72 -97.00 6.74
CA THR A 986 -85.84 -95.83 6.90
C THR A 986 -86.41 -94.54 6.28
N THR A 987 -86.45 -93.46 7.07
CA THR A 987 -86.94 -92.11 6.69
C THR A 987 -85.88 -91.00 6.76
N LYS A 988 -84.67 -91.32 7.23
CA LYS A 988 -83.50 -90.44 7.20
C LYS A 988 -82.28 -91.25 6.76
N ILE A 989 -81.51 -90.72 5.81
CA ILE A 989 -80.18 -91.24 5.49
C ILE A 989 -79.16 -90.48 6.33
N THR A 990 -78.43 -91.21 7.17
CA THR A 990 -77.41 -90.66 8.08
C THR A 990 -76.03 -91.20 7.74
N GLY A 991 -74.99 -90.44 8.04
CA GLY A 991 -73.61 -90.83 7.74
C GLY A 991 -72.57 -89.77 8.07
N LYS A 992 -71.34 -90.01 7.61
CA LYS A 992 -70.21 -89.06 7.66
C LYS A 992 -69.67 -88.75 6.26
N ALA A 993 -69.21 -87.54 6.05
CA ALA A 993 -68.58 -87.03 4.84
C ALA A 993 -67.55 -85.95 5.20
N GLU A 994 -67.00 -85.26 4.21
CA GLU A 994 -66.18 -84.07 4.45
C GLU A 994 -67.03 -82.92 5.06
N ALA A 995 -66.44 -82.15 5.98
CA ALA A 995 -67.14 -81.11 6.72
C ALA A 995 -67.69 -80.01 5.78
N ASN A 996 -68.96 -79.64 5.98
CA ASN A 996 -69.71 -78.68 5.15
C ASN A 996 -69.98 -79.13 3.70
N ALA A 997 -69.60 -80.35 3.29
CA ALA A 997 -69.84 -80.84 1.93
C ALA A 997 -71.35 -81.08 1.68
N THR A 998 -71.81 -80.74 0.48
CA THR A 998 -73.19 -81.01 0.04
C THR A 998 -73.31 -82.48 -0.37
N ILE A 999 -74.23 -83.20 0.26
CA ILE A 999 -74.48 -84.62 0.04
C ILE A 999 -75.74 -84.78 -0.82
N THR A 1000 -75.57 -85.20 -2.06
CA THR A 1000 -76.68 -85.50 -2.99
C THR A 1000 -76.99 -86.99 -2.95
N ILE A 1001 -78.27 -87.34 -2.79
CA ILE A 1001 -78.78 -88.71 -2.83
C ILE A 1001 -79.63 -88.86 -4.10
N LYS A 1002 -79.32 -89.85 -4.94
CA LYS A 1002 -80.02 -90.12 -6.21
C LYS A 1002 -80.61 -91.54 -6.26
N ILE A 1003 -81.68 -91.71 -7.03
CA ILE A 1003 -82.16 -93.01 -7.53
C ILE A 1003 -82.00 -92.99 -9.05
N LYS A 1004 -81.28 -93.98 -9.60
CA LYS A 1004 -80.74 -93.91 -10.96
C LYS A 1004 -80.01 -92.56 -11.13
N ASN A 1005 -80.50 -91.68 -12.00
CA ASN A 1005 -79.95 -90.32 -12.21
C ASN A 1005 -80.76 -89.18 -11.56
N LYS A 1006 -81.97 -89.44 -11.03
CA LYS A 1006 -82.83 -88.40 -10.43
C LYS A 1006 -82.46 -88.16 -8.96
N VAL A 1007 -82.35 -86.90 -8.56
CA VAL A 1007 -82.14 -86.52 -7.14
C VAL A 1007 -83.38 -86.90 -6.33
N LEU A 1008 -83.16 -87.64 -5.25
CA LEU A 1008 -84.16 -88.02 -4.25
C LEU A 1008 -84.20 -87.00 -3.10
N ALA A 1009 -83.02 -86.58 -2.64
CA ALA A 1009 -82.84 -85.58 -1.60
C ALA A 1009 -81.41 -85.01 -1.65
N GLU A 1010 -81.22 -83.84 -1.07
CA GLU A 1010 -79.91 -83.20 -0.91
C GLU A 1010 -79.85 -82.50 0.46
N GLY A 1011 -78.66 -82.38 1.03
CA GLY A 1011 -78.41 -81.69 2.29
C GLY A 1011 -76.92 -81.69 2.64
N LYS A 1012 -76.48 -80.81 3.52
CA LYS A 1012 -75.06 -80.70 3.87
C LYS A 1012 -74.67 -81.60 5.04
N ALA A 1013 -73.41 -82.02 5.06
CA ALA A 1013 -72.74 -82.39 6.30
C ALA A 1013 -72.44 -81.14 7.14
N ASP A 1014 -72.42 -81.29 8.45
CA ASP A 1014 -72.07 -80.21 9.38
C ASP A 1014 -70.55 -79.93 9.41
N ASN A 1015 -70.13 -79.04 10.30
CA ASN A 1015 -68.71 -78.69 10.49
C ASN A 1015 -67.86 -79.82 11.10
N LYS A 1016 -68.47 -80.91 11.57
CA LYS A 1016 -67.83 -82.15 12.05
C LYS A 1016 -67.95 -83.30 11.02
N GLY A 1017 -68.51 -83.03 9.84
CA GLY A 1017 -68.69 -84.01 8.77
C GLY A 1017 -69.89 -84.94 8.93
N VAL A 1018 -70.79 -84.72 9.89
CA VAL A 1018 -71.98 -85.59 10.08
C VAL A 1018 -73.16 -85.06 9.26
N PHE A 1019 -73.94 -85.95 8.64
CA PHE A 1019 -75.16 -85.58 7.92
C PHE A 1019 -76.38 -86.45 8.29
N SER A 1020 -77.57 -85.87 8.17
CA SER A 1020 -78.87 -86.52 8.43
C SER A 1020 -79.96 -85.95 7.50
N ILE A 1021 -80.18 -86.62 6.38
CA ILE A 1021 -81.04 -86.13 5.29
C ILE A 1021 -82.37 -86.89 5.27
N LYS A 1022 -83.50 -86.18 5.38
CA LYS A 1022 -84.84 -86.78 5.31
C LYS A 1022 -85.10 -87.35 3.91
N ILE A 1023 -85.68 -88.55 3.83
CA ILE A 1023 -86.16 -89.17 2.58
C ILE A 1023 -87.55 -89.78 2.79
N LYS A 1024 -88.34 -89.92 1.72
CA LYS A 1024 -89.50 -90.81 1.72
C LYS A 1024 -89.04 -92.27 1.81
N LYS A 1025 -89.81 -93.14 2.47
CA LYS A 1025 -89.54 -94.59 2.52
C LYS A 1025 -89.40 -95.16 1.11
N GLN A 1026 -88.52 -96.15 0.94
CA GLN A 1026 -88.18 -96.73 -0.37
C GLN A 1026 -88.56 -98.21 -0.46
N LYS A 1027 -88.88 -98.67 -1.68
CA LYS A 1027 -89.15 -100.09 -1.95
C LYS A 1027 -87.88 -100.93 -1.75
N GLU A 1028 -88.05 -102.20 -1.41
CA GLU A 1028 -86.93 -103.14 -1.28
C GLU A 1028 -86.14 -103.26 -2.60
N LYS A 1029 -84.85 -103.57 -2.50
CA LYS A 1029 -83.89 -103.65 -3.63
C LYS A 1029 -83.66 -102.33 -4.39
N THR A 1030 -84.28 -101.21 -3.97
CA THR A 1030 -83.97 -99.88 -4.51
C THR A 1030 -82.50 -99.53 -4.26
N SER A 1031 -81.81 -99.06 -5.31
CA SER A 1031 -80.42 -98.62 -5.22
C SER A 1031 -80.35 -97.11 -5.03
N LEU A 1032 -79.81 -96.66 -3.88
CA LEU A 1032 -79.51 -95.27 -3.59
C LEU A 1032 -78.04 -95.00 -3.94
N ASN A 1033 -77.78 -93.94 -4.70
CA ASN A 1033 -76.45 -93.45 -5.05
C ASN A 1033 -76.18 -92.14 -4.31
N ILE A 1034 -75.19 -92.12 -3.42
CA ILE A 1034 -74.86 -90.97 -2.56
C ILE A 1034 -73.48 -90.42 -2.91
N THR A 1035 -73.39 -89.11 -3.13
CA THR A 1035 -72.13 -88.39 -3.42
C THR A 1035 -71.98 -87.16 -2.54
N ALA A 1036 -70.78 -86.87 -2.08
CA ALA A 1036 -70.43 -85.60 -1.43
C ALA A 1036 -69.84 -84.62 -2.45
N LYS A 1037 -70.08 -83.32 -2.29
CA LYS A 1037 -69.53 -82.24 -3.11
C LYS A 1037 -68.95 -81.15 -2.21
N ASP A 1038 -67.69 -80.80 -2.42
CA ASP A 1038 -66.97 -79.81 -1.60
C ASP A 1038 -67.37 -78.35 -1.94
N LYS A 1039 -66.74 -77.39 -1.27
CA LYS A 1039 -66.95 -75.95 -1.50
C LYS A 1039 -66.39 -75.45 -2.85
N ALA A 1040 -65.40 -76.13 -3.43
CA ALA A 1040 -64.83 -75.80 -4.74
C ALA A 1040 -65.65 -76.41 -5.91
N GLY A 1041 -66.55 -77.34 -5.61
CA GLY A 1041 -67.44 -78.02 -6.53
C GLY A 1041 -66.98 -79.41 -6.96
N ASN A 1042 -65.88 -79.95 -6.42
CA ASN A 1042 -65.44 -81.31 -6.74
C ASN A 1042 -66.39 -82.34 -6.09
N VAL A 1043 -66.68 -83.43 -6.79
CA VAL A 1043 -67.63 -84.47 -6.36
C VAL A 1043 -66.89 -85.77 -6.03
N SER A 1044 -67.24 -86.39 -4.90
CA SER A 1044 -66.68 -87.66 -4.44
C SER A 1044 -67.00 -88.82 -5.40
N LYS A 1045 -66.32 -89.96 -5.20
CA LYS A 1045 -66.85 -91.24 -5.69
C LYS A 1045 -68.24 -91.49 -5.11
N THR A 1046 -69.12 -92.11 -5.90
CA THR A 1046 -70.46 -92.52 -5.47
C THR A 1046 -70.38 -93.68 -4.48
N VAL A 1047 -71.15 -93.59 -3.39
CA VAL A 1047 -71.42 -94.71 -2.48
C VAL A 1047 -72.83 -95.22 -2.73
N THR A 1048 -72.94 -96.50 -3.08
CA THR A 1048 -74.23 -97.14 -3.37
C THR A 1048 -74.74 -97.90 -2.15
N LYS A 1049 -76.02 -97.72 -1.80
CA LYS A 1049 -76.72 -98.46 -0.75
C LYS A 1049 -78.01 -99.07 -1.29
N ILE A 1050 -78.10 -100.40 -1.22
CA ILE A 1050 -79.31 -101.15 -1.58
C ILE A 1050 -80.24 -101.17 -0.36
N VAL A 1051 -81.50 -100.78 -0.54
CA VAL A 1051 -82.54 -100.78 0.49
C VAL A 1051 -82.95 -102.22 0.80
N LYS A 1052 -82.61 -102.71 1.99
CA LYS A 1052 -82.96 -104.07 2.44
C LYS A 1052 -84.37 -104.11 3.04
N LYS A 1053 -84.99 -105.29 3.07
CA LYS A 1053 -86.18 -105.52 3.91
C LYS A 1053 -85.82 -105.18 5.35
N ALA A 1054 -86.63 -104.37 6.02
CA ALA A 1054 -86.52 -104.29 7.47
C ALA A 1054 -86.94 -105.64 8.05
N LYS A 1055 -86.16 -106.14 9.03
CA LYS A 1055 -86.71 -107.07 10.03
C LYS A 1055 -87.78 -106.33 10.85
#